data_AF-A0A412F7A9-F1
#
_entry.id   AF-A0A412F7A9-F1
#
_cell.length_a   1.000
_cell.length_b   1.000
_cell.length_c   1.000
_cell.angle_alpha   90.00
_cell.angle_beta   90.00
_cell.angle_gamma   90.00
#
_symmetry.space_group_name_H-M   'P 1'
#
loop_
_entity.id
_entity.type
_entity.pdbx_description
1 polymer ?
#
loop_
_entity_poly.entity_id
_entity_poly.type
_entity_poly.pdbx_seq_one_letter_code
_entity_poly.pdbx_strand_id
1 'polypeptide(L)'
;MKNKVLKQMLAFSLAVALVGGNSVATFAAEPTNGTESGANTQAATDATEATATFSVEKAKGYFSDFPDQDTSTQRNLQEQDYAITYFPAVVAREGYVWTGWKITDQDGNSTNVGTEYAGAKTWMFTTKAGKVKVEATFDNTVTEKNATLVVKYVDENGQVGNLQKITRKGNEGEECTFNITDLNVPDGYELVIATWEKSVAYGNAEKVSVEVKKKEAKKADAVLRVHYVDENGTPLDGSRYIVSLTKNGTVGEKATFAATSFTAPEGYELVGDVTDVEVAYGKDKDVYVKVKAIKEEKEARDVIVNFNVAPEKGQFKDPAGAKVVTYTIKEDSADQFLVPTVEAKEGYEFTGWLVNGKEEGFWSADAKTFGITGLAHFPEGDDKGYIVVTAQFKKAEVAKRSVTINVAIDPEKGEFVGRDDKYATITYTDLDEFAEAPILLPEVKANDGYRLAGWTVEGRESIKLDANATTLGFAGLAHFNDGENVGYISVEPVFEEVKEEKAAVVNANVVVDPEKGEFEGYDGATKLENNNLQEANYALGFLPTVTAKKGYTWTGWEVTNKAGEVVYTLDTNTSSIAFPYGVEDDYTVTATFTENKTTAVVNANVVVDSEKGEFEGYDGATKLENNNLQEANYALGFLPTVTAKKGYTWTGWEVTNKAGEVVYTLDTNTSSIMFPYGVEDDYTVTATFTKDETPVDPVDPVDPTEPTQPTQPATPSTNNTVNNATNNTTDNKKVEKTAAKKAETKNENKKAPKTGDESMPIAYMLTLVGAAVAAIIVLIKRKRTI
;
A
#
# COMPACT_ATOMS: atom_id res chain seq x y z
N MET A 1 -27.79 -34.62 34.90
CA MET A 1 -28.90 -33.64 34.99
C MET A 1 -28.44 -32.35 34.33
N LYS A 2 -29.22 -31.53 33.61
CA LYS A 2 -30.51 -31.67 32.89
C LYS A 2 -30.34 -30.78 31.63
N ASN A 3 -30.45 -31.29 30.41
CA ASN A 3 -31.67 -31.46 29.61
C ASN A 3 -32.37 -30.15 29.14
N LYS A 4 -32.35 -29.93 27.81
CA LYS A 4 -33.40 -29.39 26.92
C LYS A 4 -34.26 -28.17 27.35
N VAL A 5 -34.14 -27.12 26.54
CA VAL A 5 -35.21 -26.56 25.68
C VAL A 5 -34.52 -26.28 24.31
N LEU A 6 -35.10 -26.24 23.11
CA LEU A 6 -36.47 -25.98 22.64
C LEU A 6 -36.68 -26.57 21.22
N LYS A 7 -37.86 -27.12 20.91
CA LYS A 7 -38.40 -27.25 19.54
C LYS A 7 -39.92 -27.48 19.59
N GLN A 8 -40.71 -26.55 19.04
CA GLN A 8 -42.14 -26.76 18.81
C GLN A 8 -42.66 -25.83 17.70
N MET A 9 -43.41 -26.44 16.76
CA MET A 9 -44.38 -25.84 15.82
C MET A 9 -43.95 -24.92 14.65
N LEU A 10 -44.77 -25.07 13.61
CA LEU A 10 -44.84 -24.52 12.25
C LEU A 10 -44.97 -22.98 12.17
N ALA A 11 -44.64 -22.38 11.01
CA ALA A 11 -45.65 -21.87 10.05
C ALA A 11 -45.08 -21.16 8.78
N PHE A 12 -45.72 -21.44 7.64
CA PHE A 12 -46.10 -20.56 6.51
C PHE A 12 -45.12 -19.64 5.70
N SER A 13 -44.97 -20.00 4.41
CA SER A 13 -45.24 -19.21 3.17
C SER A 13 -44.45 -17.95 2.75
N LEU A 14 -43.92 -18.01 1.51
CA LEU A 14 -44.10 -17.05 0.38
C LEU A 14 -43.72 -17.83 -0.92
N ALA A 15 -44.38 -17.84 -2.09
CA ALA A 15 -45.26 -16.91 -2.84
C ALA A 15 -44.49 -15.77 -3.57
N VAL A 16 -44.69 -15.45 -4.87
CA VAL A 16 -45.44 -16.09 -6.00
C VAL A 16 -44.99 -15.44 -7.35
N ALA A 17 -45.45 -15.97 -8.51
CA ALA A 17 -45.46 -15.31 -9.86
C ALA A 17 -44.12 -15.14 -10.62
N LEU A 18 -44.04 -15.12 -11.97
CA LEU A 18 -44.98 -15.50 -13.07
C LEU A 18 -44.20 -15.69 -14.41
N VAL A 19 -44.94 -15.92 -15.52
CA VAL A 19 -44.52 -15.94 -16.95
C VAL A 19 -43.76 -17.22 -17.39
N GLY A 20 -44.04 -17.85 -18.54
CA GLY A 20 -45.12 -17.64 -19.52
C GLY A 20 -44.67 -17.90 -20.97
N GLY A 21 -45.42 -18.71 -21.72
CA GLY A 21 -45.06 -19.18 -23.08
C GLY A 21 -44.99 -20.72 -23.10
N ASN A 22 -45.90 -21.50 -23.70
CA ASN A 22 -46.67 -21.40 -24.94
C ASN A 22 -45.88 -21.75 -26.21
N SER A 23 -45.62 -23.05 -26.42
CA SER A 23 -45.30 -23.71 -27.70
C SER A 23 -45.30 -25.23 -27.51
N VAL A 24 -45.61 -26.10 -28.47
CA VAL A 24 -46.42 -26.00 -29.71
C VAL A 24 -47.01 -27.40 -29.93
N ALA A 25 -48.23 -27.51 -30.47
CA ALA A 25 -48.76 -28.81 -30.91
C ALA A 25 -48.26 -29.12 -32.33
N THR A 26 -47.65 -30.29 -32.52
CA THR A 26 -47.14 -30.70 -33.85
C THR A 26 -47.85 -31.95 -34.36
N PHE A 27 -48.95 -31.69 -35.08
CA PHE A 27 -49.54 -32.47 -36.18
C PHE A 27 -49.50 -34.01 -36.14
N ALA A 28 -50.70 -34.59 -36.15
CA ALA A 28 -50.93 -35.87 -36.82
C ALA A 28 -50.66 -35.74 -38.33
N ALA A 29 -50.22 -36.84 -38.95
CA ALA A 29 -50.32 -37.05 -40.39
C ALA A 29 -51.35 -38.16 -40.63
N GLU A 30 -52.28 -37.93 -41.55
CA GLU A 30 -53.48 -38.76 -41.73
C GLU A 30 -53.23 -39.98 -42.64
N PRO A 31 -53.98 -41.07 -42.47
CA PRO A 31 -54.23 -42.03 -43.54
C PRO A 31 -55.32 -41.48 -44.48
N THR A 32 -54.95 -40.63 -45.43
CA THR A 32 -55.90 -40.16 -46.47
C THR A 32 -56.18 -41.25 -47.51
N ASN A 33 -57.44 -41.36 -47.91
CA ASN A 33 -58.04 -42.31 -48.87
C ASN A 33 -58.13 -43.77 -48.39
N GLY A 34 -59.28 -44.45 -48.44
CA GLY A 34 -60.62 -44.03 -48.91
C GLY A 34 -61.29 -45.09 -49.78
N THR A 35 -62.63 -45.06 -49.88
CA THR A 35 -63.59 -46.09 -50.37
C THR A 35 -64.25 -46.78 -49.17
N GLU A 36 -65.23 -46.17 -48.50
CA GLU A 36 -66.54 -45.72 -49.00
C GLU A 36 -67.33 -46.77 -49.78
N SER A 37 -68.33 -47.35 -49.13
CA SER A 37 -69.65 -47.59 -49.73
C SER A 37 -70.70 -47.58 -48.62
N GLY A 38 -71.68 -46.68 -48.72
CA GLY A 38 -72.74 -46.53 -47.72
C GLY A 38 -74.04 -46.03 -48.35
N ALA A 39 -75.08 -46.87 -48.29
CA ALA A 39 -76.48 -46.58 -48.67
C ALA A 39 -77.37 -47.75 -48.20
N ASN A 40 -78.64 -47.62 -47.79
CA ASN A 40 -79.49 -46.48 -47.38
C ASN A 40 -80.84 -47.06 -46.86
N THR A 41 -81.56 -46.54 -45.84
CA THR A 41 -81.33 -45.46 -44.85
C THR A 41 -82.24 -45.72 -43.63
N GLN A 42 -81.75 -45.54 -42.37
CA GLN A 42 -82.50 -45.58 -41.09
C GLN A 42 -83.22 -46.91 -40.70
N ALA A 43 -83.27 -47.34 -39.44
CA ALA A 43 -82.42 -47.04 -38.28
C ALA A 43 -82.55 -48.16 -37.23
N ALA A 44 -81.57 -49.08 -37.19
CA ALA A 44 -81.33 -49.99 -36.07
C ALA A 44 -79.79 -50.10 -35.94
N THR A 45 -79.23 -49.49 -34.89
CA THR A 45 -77.79 -49.25 -34.76
C THR A 45 -76.98 -50.53 -34.55
N ASP A 46 -75.78 -50.59 -35.14
CA ASP A 46 -74.83 -51.70 -35.00
C ASP A 46 -74.53 -52.02 -33.52
N ALA A 47 -75.14 -53.08 -33.02
CA ALA A 47 -74.90 -53.59 -31.67
C ALA A 47 -73.54 -54.30 -31.63
N THR A 48 -72.50 -53.53 -31.27
CA THR A 48 -71.13 -54.04 -31.09
C THR A 48 -71.14 -55.26 -30.15
N GLU A 49 -70.64 -56.40 -30.65
CA GLU A 49 -70.62 -57.68 -29.93
C GLU A 49 -70.11 -57.49 -28.49
N ALA A 50 -70.97 -57.79 -27.50
CA ALA A 50 -70.61 -57.65 -26.10
C ALA A 50 -69.83 -58.90 -25.65
N THR A 51 -68.61 -58.70 -25.16
CA THR A 51 -67.67 -59.78 -24.85
C THR A 51 -66.90 -59.50 -23.56
N ALA A 52 -66.64 -60.53 -22.75
CA ALA A 52 -65.76 -60.43 -21.59
C ALA A 52 -64.51 -61.29 -21.78
N THR A 53 -63.33 -60.68 -21.82
CA THR A 53 -62.05 -61.37 -21.95
C THR A 53 -61.33 -61.44 -20.62
N PHE A 54 -61.23 -62.66 -20.10
CA PHE A 54 -60.43 -63.05 -18.94
C PHE A 54 -58.97 -63.20 -19.32
N SER A 55 -58.05 -62.81 -18.44
CA SER A 55 -56.60 -63.00 -18.62
C SER A 55 -55.85 -63.29 -17.32
N VAL A 56 -54.85 -64.18 -17.39
CA VAL A 56 -53.98 -64.57 -16.27
C VAL A 56 -52.50 -64.42 -16.64
N GLU A 57 -51.70 -63.84 -15.75
CA GLU A 57 -50.27 -63.64 -15.97
C GLU A 57 -49.51 -64.97 -15.77
N LYS A 58 -49.03 -65.58 -16.87
CA LYS A 58 -48.38 -66.91 -16.90
C LYS A 58 -47.25 -67.11 -15.88
N ALA A 59 -46.58 -66.03 -15.44
CA ALA A 59 -45.53 -66.09 -14.43
C ALA A 59 -46.07 -66.33 -13.01
N LYS A 60 -47.30 -65.87 -12.71
CA LYS A 60 -47.91 -65.86 -11.37
C LYS A 60 -49.00 -66.92 -11.20
N GLY A 61 -49.65 -67.34 -12.27
CA GLY A 61 -50.66 -68.40 -12.24
C GLY A 61 -51.06 -68.92 -13.62
N TYR A 62 -52.09 -69.77 -13.64
CA TYR A 62 -52.73 -70.32 -14.84
C TYR A 62 -54.18 -70.69 -14.53
N PHE A 63 -55.02 -70.81 -15.57
CA PHE A 63 -56.41 -71.25 -15.40
C PHE A 63 -56.49 -72.76 -15.09
N SER A 64 -57.29 -73.16 -14.09
CA SER A 64 -57.39 -74.59 -13.71
C SER A 64 -57.89 -75.48 -14.84
N ASP A 65 -58.87 -74.99 -15.59
CA ASP A 65 -59.65 -75.77 -16.55
C ASP A 65 -59.02 -75.74 -17.97
N PHE A 66 -58.03 -74.86 -18.18
CA PHE A 66 -57.30 -74.67 -19.45
C PHE A 66 -55.89 -74.10 -19.19
N PRO A 67 -54.97 -74.90 -18.61
CA PRO A 67 -53.70 -74.41 -18.04
C PRO A 67 -52.69 -73.85 -19.05
N ASP A 68 -52.79 -74.23 -20.33
CA ASP A 68 -51.88 -73.76 -21.39
C ASP A 68 -52.28 -72.39 -21.96
N GLN A 69 -53.49 -71.91 -21.66
CA GLN A 69 -54.01 -70.62 -22.13
C GLN A 69 -53.85 -69.53 -21.05
N ASP A 70 -53.58 -68.30 -21.51
CA ASP A 70 -53.50 -67.08 -20.71
C ASP A 70 -54.66 -66.12 -20.92
N THR A 71 -55.53 -66.38 -21.89
CA THR A 71 -56.78 -65.63 -22.09
C THR A 71 -57.94 -66.56 -22.44
N SER A 72 -59.15 -66.17 -22.03
CA SER A 72 -60.41 -66.83 -22.41
C SER A 72 -61.50 -65.78 -22.56
N THR A 73 -62.41 -65.93 -23.53
CA THR A 73 -63.40 -64.89 -23.86
C THR A 73 -64.82 -65.44 -23.94
N GLN A 74 -65.72 -64.88 -23.14
CA GLN A 74 -67.16 -65.06 -23.29
C GLN A 74 -67.71 -64.06 -24.30
N ARG A 75 -68.65 -64.52 -25.13
CA ARG A 75 -69.20 -63.82 -26.29
C ARG A 75 -70.72 -63.76 -26.23
N ASN A 76 -71.31 -62.93 -27.08
CA ASN A 76 -72.76 -62.70 -27.17
C ASN A 76 -73.42 -62.33 -25.85
N LEU A 77 -72.76 -61.53 -24.99
CA LEU A 77 -73.32 -61.14 -23.70
C LEU A 77 -74.63 -60.34 -23.83
N GLN A 78 -74.89 -59.75 -25.01
CA GLN A 78 -76.17 -59.12 -25.33
C GLN A 78 -77.38 -60.08 -25.30
N GLU A 79 -77.16 -61.40 -25.46
CA GLU A 79 -78.18 -62.45 -25.32
C GLU A 79 -78.34 -62.94 -23.87
N GLN A 80 -77.40 -62.59 -22.99
CA GLN A 80 -77.38 -62.95 -21.55
C GLN A 80 -77.58 -61.71 -20.66
N ASP A 81 -78.44 -60.79 -21.10
CA ASP A 81 -78.78 -59.53 -20.42
C ASP A 81 -77.58 -58.64 -20.02
N TYR A 82 -76.45 -58.79 -20.72
CA TYR A 82 -75.16 -58.14 -20.44
C TYR A 82 -74.55 -58.56 -19.09
N ALA A 83 -74.68 -59.85 -18.76
CA ALA A 83 -74.06 -60.49 -17.61
C ALA A 83 -72.96 -61.48 -18.00
N ILE A 84 -71.83 -61.43 -17.30
CA ILE A 84 -70.91 -62.59 -17.20
C ILE A 84 -71.61 -63.64 -16.35
N THR A 85 -71.61 -64.90 -16.77
CA THR A 85 -72.31 -66.00 -16.06
C THR A 85 -71.37 -67.06 -15.46
N TYR A 86 -70.07 -67.00 -15.78
CA TYR A 86 -69.03 -67.88 -15.24
C TYR A 86 -67.70 -67.11 -15.15
N PHE A 87 -66.93 -67.35 -14.10
CA PHE A 87 -65.53 -66.91 -14.01
C PHE A 87 -64.64 -68.16 -13.91
N PRO A 88 -63.56 -68.27 -14.71
CA PRO A 88 -62.59 -69.34 -14.54
C PRO A 88 -61.99 -69.37 -13.13
N ALA A 89 -61.60 -70.55 -12.65
CA ALA A 89 -60.72 -70.64 -11.48
C ALA A 89 -59.25 -70.56 -11.91
N VAL A 90 -58.39 -70.04 -11.02
CA VAL A 90 -56.97 -69.83 -11.27
C VAL A 90 -56.14 -70.49 -10.17
N VAL A 91 -55.08 -71.19 -10.59
CA VAL A 91 -54.07 -71.77 -9.71
C VAL A 91 -52.85 -70.84 -9.72
N ALA A 92 -52.41 -70.40 -8.54
CA ALA A 92 -51.18 -69.63 -8.40
C ALA A 92 -49.94 -70.54 -8.49
N ARG A 93 -48.84 -69.97 -8.99
CA ARG A 93 -47.52 -70.60 -8.99
C ARG A 93 -46.80 -70.32 -7.67
N GLU A 94 -45.77 -71.12 -7.38
CA GLU A 94 -44.96 -70.98 -6.17
C GLU A 94 -44.42 -69.54 -6.00
N GLY A 95 -44.47 -69.03 -4.76
CA GLY A 95 -44.18 -67.63 -4.45
C GLY A 95 -45.36 -66.66 -4.61
N TYR A 96 -46.52 -67.10 -5.13
CA TYR A 96 -47.72 -66.28 -5.31
C TYR A 96 -48.98 -66.92 -4.70
N VAL A 97 -49.95 -66.09 -4.36
CA VAL A 97 -51.32 -66.47 -3.97
C VAL A 97 -52.30 -65.70 -4.84
N TRP A 98 -53.27 -66.40 -5.42
CA TRP A 98 -54.32 -65.80 -6.24
C TRP A 98 -55.36 -65.12 -5.33
N THR A 99 -55.67 -63.85 -5.59
CA THR A 99 -56.53 -63.01 -4.72
C THR A 99 -57.90 -62.70 -5.32
N GLY A 100 -58.11 -62.93 -6.63
CA GLY A 100 -59.40 -62.74 -7.29
C GLY A 100 -59.30 -62.18 -8.70
N TRP A 101 -60.30 -61.39 -9.08
CA TRP A 101 -60.46 -60.82 -10.42
C TRP A 101 -60.60 -59.30 -10.37
N LYS A 102 -59.88 -58.59 -11.24
CA LYS A 102 -60.09 -57.17 -11.55
C LYS A 102 -60.91 -57.07 -12.84
N ILE A 103 -62.18 -56.72 -12.72
CA ILE A 103 -63.11 -56.50 -13.82
C ILE A 103 -63.02 -55.03 -14.24
N THR A 104 -62.84 -54.73 -15.53
CA THR A 104 -62.76 -53.36 -16.06
C THR A 104 -63.71 -53.19 -17.25
N ASP A 105 -64.56 -52.17 -17.21
CA ASP A 105 -65.56 -51.87 -18.23
C ASP A 105 -65.01 -51.07 -19.44
N GLN A 106 -65.89 -50.71 -20.37
CA GLN A 106 -65.58 -49.92 -21.57
C GLN A 106 -65.05 -48.50 -21.26
N ASP A 107 -65.57 -47.90 -20.19
CA ASP A 107 -65.26 -46.51 -19.77
C ASP A 107 -63.97 -46.46 -18.92
N GLY A 108 -63.41 -47.63 -18.59
CA GLY A 108 -62.17 -47.79 -17.82
C GLY A 108 -62.37 -47.93 -16.31
N ASN A 109 -63.62 -48.00 -15.82
CA ASN A 109 -63.87 -48.20 -14.40
C ASN A 109 -63.56 -49.64 -14.04
N SER A 110 -62.71 -49.83 -13.01
CA SER A 110 -62.29 -51.17 -12.58
C SER A 110 -62.76 -51.52 -11.17
N THR A 111 -63.43 -52.66 -11.02
CA THR A 111 -63.87 -53.23 -9.75
C THR A 111 -63.11 -54.54 -9.48
N ASN A 112 -62.58 -54.68 -8.26
CA ASN A 112 -61.98 -55.94 -7.81
C ASN A 112 -63.05 -56.80 -7.11
N VAL A 113 -63.05 -58.10 -7.40
CA VAL A 113 -63.85 -59.13 -6.72
C VAL A 113 -62.94 -60.27 -6.26
N GLY A 114 -63.28 -60.97 -5.17
CA GLY A 114 -62.41 -61.98 -4.59
C GLY A 114 -62.46 -63.33 -5.31
N THR A 115 -61.73 -64.31 -4.78
CA THR A 115 -61.67 -65.68 -5.33
C THR A 115 -62.99 -66.44 -5.23
N GLU A 116 -63.93 -66.00 -4.38
CA GLU A 116 -65.29 -66.54 -4.24
C GLU A 116 -66.17 -66.38 -5.49
N TYR A 117 -65.71 -65.61 -6.48
CA TYR A 117 -66.33 -65.49 -7.79
C TYR A 117 -65.97 -66.62 -8.77
N ALA A 118 -65.05 -67.53 -8.43
CA ALA A 118 -64.74 -68.70 -9.25
C ALA A 118 -65.97 -69.58 -9.54
N GLY A 119 -66.05 -70.13 -10.75
CA GLY A 119 -67.12 -71.01 -11.22
C GLY A 119 -68.33 -70.26 -11.80
N ALA A 120 -69.50 -70.91 -11.79
CA ALA A 120 -70.74 -70.31 -12.28
C ALA A 120 -71.23 -69.20 -11.32
N LYS A 121 -71.04 -67.94 -11.72
CA LYS A 121 -71.33 -66.74 -10.93
C LYS A 121 -71.75 -65.61 -11.87
N THR A 122 -72.87 -64.98 -11.56
CA THR A 122 -73.42 -63.89 -12.36
C THR A 122 -72.86 -62.54 -11.92
N TRP A 123 -72.29 -61.77 -12.85
CA TRP A 123 -71.93 -60.36 -12.67
C TRP A 123 -72.53 -59.54 -13.81
N MET A 124 -73.35 -58.54 -13.47
CA MET A 124 -74.10 -57.73 -14.45
C MET A 124 -73.48 -56.34 -14.62
N PHE A 125 -73.46 -55.83 -15.85
CA PHE A 125 -73.02 -54.48 -16.18
C PHE A 125 -74.22 -53.56 -16.45
N THR A 126 -74.12 -52.29 -16.05
CA THR A 126 -75.21 -51.31 -16.25
C THR A 126 -75.23 -50.75 -17.67
N THR A 127 -74.10 -50.83 -18.39
CA THR A 127 -73.89 -50.33 -19.76
C THR A 127 -74.13 -51.46 -20.78
N LYS A 128 -75.17 -51.32 -21.61
CA LYS A 128 -75.61 -52.37 -22.56
C LYS A 128 -74.86 -52.36 -23.91
N ALA A 129 -73.53 -52.29 -23.90
CA ALA A 129 -72.70 -52.45 -25.10
C ALA A 129 -71.22 -52.84 -24.80
N GLY A 130 -70.63 -53.65 -25.69
CA GLY A 130 -69.18 -53.71 -25.89
C GLY A 130 -68.34 -54.59 -24.94
N LYS A 131 -67.03 -54.28 -24.88
CA LYS A 131 -65.98 -55.21 -24.43
C LYS A 131 -65.49 -54.92 -23.00
N VAL A 132 -65.53 -55.94 -22.15
CA VAL A 132 -65.05 -55.95 -20.76
C VAL A 132 -63.73 -56.74 -20.68
N LYS A 133 -62.78 -56.25 -19.86
CA LYS A 133 -61.52 -56.96 -19.54
C LYS A 133 -61.55 -57.47 -18.11
N VAL A 134 -61.11 -58.70 -17.85
CA VAL A 134 -61.11 -59.31 -16.51
C VAL A 134 -59.74 -59.93 -16.21
N GLU A 135 -59.03 -59.45 -15.19
CA GLU A 135 -57.61 -59.80 -14.96
C GLU A 135 -57.39 -60.48 -13.62
N ALA A 136 -56.62 -61.57 -13.58
CA ALA A 136 -56.34 -62.29 -12.33
C ALA A 136 -55.38 -61.49 -11.45
N THR A 137 -55.74 -61.28 -10.18
CA THR A 137 -54.90 -60.56 -9.20
C THR A 137 -54.14 -61.54 -8.30
N PHE A 138 -52.92 -61.18 -7.89
CA PHE A 138 -52.05 -62.02 -7.07
C PHE A 138 -51.25 -61.19 -6.07
N ASP A 139 -51.04 -61.75 -4.88
CA ASP A 139 -50.05 -61.28 -3.88
C ASP A 139 -48.88 -62.28 -3.78
N ASN A 140 -47.75 -61.85 -3.22
CA ASN A 140 -46.57 -62.71 -3.02
C ASN A 140 -46.64 -63.46 -1.67
N THR A 141 -46.01 -64.63 -1.59
CA THR A 141 -45.75 -65.35 -0.34
C THR A 141 -44.25 -65.35 -0.02
N VAL A 142 -43.92 -65.12 1.26
CA VAL A 142 -42.54 -64.96 1.74
C VAL A 142 -42.26 -66.00 2.83
N THR A 143 -41.06 -66.59 2.83
CA THR A 143 -40.67 -67.65 3.79
C THR A 143 -39.69 -67.09 4.83
N GLU A 144 -40.01 -67.23 6.11
CA GLU A 144 -39.12 -66.87 7.21
C GLU A 144 -37.93 -67.84 7.33
N LYS A 145 -36.73 -67.29 7.54
CA LYS A 145 -35.52 -68.03 7.91
C LYS A 145 -34.79 -67.36 9.08
N ASN A 146 -33.77 -68.05 9.60
CA ASN A 146 -32.99 -67.63 10.76
C ASN A 146 -31.62 -67.09 10.33
N ALA A 147 -31.25 -65.89 10.74
CA ALA A 147 -29.87 -65.42 10.76
C ALA A 147 -29.26 -65.79 12.13
N THR A 148 -28.05 -66.34 12.15
CA THR A 148 -27.40 -66.80 13.40
C THR A 148 -25.97 -66.26 13.52
N LEU A 149 -25.63 -65.75 14.70
CA LEU A 149 -24.28 -65.38 15.08
C LEU A 149 -23.80 -66.27 16.24
N VAL A 150 -22.56 -66.74 16.18
CA VAL A 150 -21.87 -67.39 17.29
C VAL A 150 -20.64 -66.58 17.68
N VAL A 151 -20.64 -66.06 18.91
CA VAL A 151 -19.63 -65.16 19.43
C VAL A 151 -18.68 -65.91 20.37
N LYS A 152 -17.38 -65.76 20.14
CA LYS A 152 -16.30 -66.23 21.01
C LYS A 152 -15.65 -65.04 21.70
N TYR A 153 -15.84 -64.91 23.00
CA TYR A 153 -15.10 -63.93 23.79
C TYR A 153 -13.67 -64.39 24.03
N VAL A 154 -12.69 -63.50 23.87
CA VAL A 154 -11.27 -63.77 24.06
C VAL A 154 -10.58 -62.67 24.87
N ASP A 155 -9.66 -63.05 25.75
CA ASP A 155 -8.73 -62.14 26.42
C ASP A 155 -7.29 -62.44 25.98
N GLU A 156 -6.33 -61.76 26.62
CA GLU A 156 -4.88 -61.95 26.42
C GLU A 156 -4.40 -63.40 26.65
N ASN A 157 -5.18 -64.24 27.33
CA ASN A 157 -4.84 -65.60 27.72
C ASN A 157 -5.54 -66.68 26.87
N GLY A 158 -6.63 -66.35 26.17
CA GLY A 158 -7.36 -67.29 25.32
C GLY A 158 -8.87 -67.05 25.29
N GLN A 159 -9.67 -68.11 25.33
CA GLN A 159 -11.13 -68.01 25.30
C GLN A 159 -11.70 -67.77 26.72
N VAL A 160 -12.49 -66.71 26.87
CA VAL A 160 -13.18 -66.38 28.13
C VAL A 160 -14.62 -66.90 28.07
N GLY A 161 -14.90 -67.96 28.82
CA GLY A 161 -16.24 -68.51 28.99
C GLY A 161 -16.78 -69.28 27.78
N ASN A 162 -18.10 -69.51 27.78
CA ASN A 162 -18.81 -70.29 26.77
C ASN A 162 -19.14 -69.43 25.52
N LEU A 163 -19.23 -70.08 24.36
CA LEU A 163 -19.67 -69.43 23.13
C LEU A 163 -21.13 -68.95 23.26
N GLN A 164 -21.37 -67.65 23.06
CA GLN A 164 -22.74 -67.12 22.97
C GLN A 164 -23.30 -67.42 21.57
N LYS A 165 -24.52 -67.93 21.49
CA LYS A 165 -25.26 -68.08 20.22
C LYS A 165 -26.47 -67.14 20.23
N ILE A 166 -26.58 -66.32 19.19
CA ILE A 166 -27.66 -65.35 18.99
C ILE A 166 -28.34 -65.71 17.66
N THR A 167 -29.67 -65.68 17.60
CA THR A 167 -30.43 -66.00 16.39
C THR A 167 -31.62 -65.06 16.26
N ARG A 168 -31.86 -64.54 15.06
CA ARG A 168 -33.00 -63.68 14.70
C ARG A 168 -33.74 -64.25 13.49
N LYS A 169 -35.05 -64.01 13.42
CA LYS A 169 -35.92 -64.35 12.29
C LYS A 169 -36.04 -63.18 11.31
N GLY A 170 -36.25 -63.48 10.03
CA GLY A 170 -36.51 -62.51 8.97
C GLY A 170 -36.72 -63.22 7.63
N ASN A 171 -36.90 -62.46 6.54
CA ASN A 171 -37.21 -63.03 5.23
C ASN A 171 -35.94 -63.60 4.57
N GLU A 172 -36.07 -64.74 3.90
CA GLU A 172 -34.96 -65.36 3.18
C GLU A 172 -34.39 -64.44 2.09
N GLY A 173 -33.09 -64.12 2.18
CA GLY A 173 -32.41 -63.19 1.27
C GLY A 173 -32.13 -61.79 1.84
N GLU A 174 -32.77 -61.38 2.95
CA GLU A 174 -32.44 -60.13 3.65
C GLU A 174 -31.23 -60.31 4.60
N GLU A 175 -30.60 -59.21 5.02
CA GLU A 175 -29.53 -59.23 6.03
C GLU A 175 -30.01 -58.84 7.44
N CYS A 176 -29.43 -59.50 8.44
CA CYS A 176 -29.63 -59.20 9.86
C CYS A 176 -28.33 -58.65 10.46
N THR A 177 -28.32 -57.38 10.86
CA THR A 177 -27.20 -56.82 11.62
C THR A 177 -27.31 -57.16 13.10
N PHE A 178 -26.20 -57.61 13.69
CA PHE A 178 -26.00 -57.82 15.12
C PHE A 178 -25.03 -56.78 15.64
N ASN A 179 -25.37 -56.15 16.77
CA ASN A 179 -24.64 -55.01 17.33
C ASN A 179 -24.10 -55.32 18.72
N ILE A 180 -23.24 -54.45 19.25
CA ILE A 180 -22.63 -54.56 20.58
C ILE A 180 -23.65 -54.74 21.73
N THR A 181 -24.88 -54.26 21.56
CA THR A 181 -25.99 -54.45 22.51
C THR A 181 -26.55 -55.88 22.56
N ASP A 182 -26.26 -56.70 21.55
CA ASP A 182 -26.67 -58.10 21.48
C ASP A 182 -25.64 -59.04 22.16
N LEU A 183 -24.47 -58.49 22.50
CA LEU A 183 -23.34 -59.20 23.11
C LEU A 183 -23.49 -59.30 24.64
N ASN A 184 -23.70 -60.51 25.14
CA ASN A 184 -23.72 -60.79 26.57
C ASN A 184 -22.30 -61.13 27.05
N VAL A 185 -21.57 -60.09 27.45
CA VAL A 185 -20.19 -60.18 27.95
C VAL A 185 -20.12 -61.02 29.23
N PRO A 186 -19.12 -61.93 29.39
CA PRO A 186 -18.96 -62.73 30.60
C PRO A 186 -18.74 -61.89 31.88
N ASP A 187 -19.28 -62.37 33.01
CA ASP A 187 -19.13 -61.73 34.31
C ASP A 187 -17.66 -61.58 34.73
N GLY A 188 -17.33 -60.43 35.32
CA GLY A 188 -15.96 -60.05 35.65
C GLY A 188 -15.14 -59.49 34.48
N TYR A 189 -15.67 -59.45 33.25
CA TYR A 189 -15.00 -58.88 32.07
C TYR A 189 -15.81 -57.74 31.43
N GLU A 190 -15.15 -56.91 30.63
CA GLU A 190 -15.72 -55.86 29.79
C GLU A 190 -15.10 -55.90 28.38
N LEU A 191 -15.82 -55.37 27.40
CA LEU A 191 -15.34 -55.31 26.01
C LEU A 191 -14.16 -54.34 25.89
N VAL A 192 -13.17 -54.71 25.08
CA VAL A 192 -12.03 -53.81 24.76
C VAL A 192 -12.48 -52.69 23.83
N ILE A 193 -13.44 -52.97 22.94
CA ILE A 193 -13.98 -52.04 21.93
C ILE A 193 -15.34 -51.46 22.35
N ALA A 194 -15.53 -50.15 22.11
CA ALA A 194 -16.75 -49.43 22.48
C ALA A 194 -17.91 -49.56 21.46
N THR A 195 -17.61 -50.03 20.24
CA THR A 195 -18.58 -50.20 19.15
C THR A 195 -18.24 -51.46 18.36
N TRP A 196 -19.24 -52.26 18.04
CA TRP A 196 -19.11 -53.50 17.27
C TRP A 196 -20.42 -53.79 16.54
N GLU A 197 -20.34 -54.13 15.26
CA GLU A 197 -21.49 -54.48 14.40
C GLU A 197 -21.10 -55.56 13.37
N LYS A 198 -22.05 -56.42 12.98
CA LYS A 198 -21.84 -57.49 12.00
C LYS A 198 -23.16 -57.94 11.35
N SER A 199 -23.27 -57.83 10.03
CA SER A 199 -24.37 -58.44 9.27
C SER A 199 -24.18 -59.93 9.00
N VAL A 200 -25.29 -60.68 9.05
CA VAL A 200 -25.43 -62.08 8.63
C VAL A 200 -26.78 -62.25 7.90
N ALA A 201 -26.80 -62.83 6.70
CA ALA A 201 -28.03 -63.06 5.93
C ALA A 201 -28.99 -64.07 6.60
N TYR A 202 -30.30 -63.85 6.49
CA TYR A 202 -31.32 -64.79 6.99
C TYR A 202 -31.29 -66.10 6.19
N GLY A 203 -31.02 -67.19 6.90
CA GLY A 203 -30.69 -68.51 6.34
C GLY A 203 -29.29 -68.98 6.77
N ASN A 204 -28.37 -68.06 7.04
CA ASN A 204 -26.96 -68.35 7.33
C ASN A 204 -26.60 -68.30 8.82
N ALA A 205 -25.45 -68.91 9.14
CA ALA A 205 -24.85 -68.88 10.47
C ALA A 205 -23.35 -68.54 10.39
N GLU A 206 -22.92 -67.48 11.08
CA GLU A 206 -21.52 -67.03 11.07
C GLU A 206 -20.90 -67.05 12.48
N LYS A 207 -19.56 -67.14 12.54
CA LYS A 207 -18.79 -67.14 13.80
C LYS A 207 -17.85 -65.95 13.85
N VAL A 208 -17.77 -65.29 15.00
CA VAL A 208 -16.91 -64.13 15.24
C VAL A 208 -16.19 -64.26 16.58
N SER A 209 -14.99 -63.67 16.70
CA SER A 209 -14.30 -63.51 17.99
C SER A 209 -14.34 -62.04 18.41
N VAL A 210 -14.49 -61.78 19.71
CA VAL A 210 -14.64 -60.42 20.27
C VAL A 210 -13.77 -60.30 21.52
N GLU A 211 -12.97 -59.24 21.59
CA GLU A 211 -11.97 -59.03 22.63
C GLU A 211 -12.58 -58.45 23.92
N VAL A 212 -12.21 -59.05 25.05
CA VAL A 212 -12.63 -58.67 26.40
C VAL A 212 -11.41 -58.57 27.33
N LYS A 213 -11.46 -57.64 28.28
CA LYS A 213 -10.48 -57.48 29.35
C LYS A 213 -11.15 -57.61 30.71
N LYS A 214 -10.38 -57.98 31.74
CA LYS A 214 -10.90 -58.18 33.09
C LYS A 214 -11.23 -56.83 33.75
N LYS A 215 -12.38 -56.74 34.41
CA LYS A 215 -12.82 -55.54 35.16
C LYS A 215 -11.91 -55.36 36.39
N GLU A 216 -11.43 -54.13 36.60
CA GLU A 216 -10.61 -53.80 37.77
C GLU A 216 -11.44 -53.78 39.07
N ALA A 217 -10.82 -54.18 40.18
CA ALA A 217 -11.44 -54.10 41.50
C ALA A 217 -11.53 -52.65 41.98
N LYS A 218 -12.68 -52.26 42.56
CA LYS A 218 -12.89 -50.92 43.09
C LYS A 218 -11.98 -50.66 44.29
N LYS A 219 -11.02 -49.76 44.10
CA LYS A 219 -10.21 -49.18 45.18
C LYS A 219 -10.91 -47.96 45.78
N ALA A 220 -10.60 -47.66 47.03
CA ALA A 220 -10.99 -46.43 47.71
C ALA A 220 -9.93 -46.01 48.72
N ASP A 221 -10.01 -44.77 49.17
CA ASP A 221 -9.08 -44.20 50.13
C ASP A 221 -9.53 -44.45 51.58
N ALA A 222 -8.58 -44.86 52.42
CA ALA A 222 -8.65 -44.73 53.86
C ALA A 222 -7.96 -43.41 54.24
N VAL A 223 -8.61 -42.56 55.03
CA VAL A 223 -8.10 -41.23 55.40
C VAL A 223 -8.01 -41.11 56.92
N LEU A 224 -6.83 -40.77 57.43
CA LEU A 224 -6.59 -40.46 58.84
C LEU A 224 -6.26 -38.96 58.97
N ARG A 225 -7.08 -38.22 59.72
CA ARG A 225 -6.81 -36.82 60.07
C ARG A 225 -6.14 -36.76 61.44
N VAL A 226 -4.94 -36.19 61.48
CA VAL A 226 -4.13 -36.00 62.68
C VAL A 226 -4.22 -34.53 63.08
N HIS A 227 -4.88 -34.24 64.19
CA HIS A 227 -5.02 -32.90 64.76
C HIS A 227 -3.97 -32.72 65.85
N TYR A 228 -3.08 -31.75 65.69
CA TYR A 228 -2.08 -31.43 66.70
C TYR A 228 -2.65 -30.49 67.76
N VAL A 229 -2.42 -30.85 69.02
CA VAL A 229 -2.93 -30.15 70.21
C VAL A 229 -1.78 -29.82 71.16
N ASP A 230 -1.95 -28.81 72.00
CA ASP A 230 -0.97 -28.45 73.04
C ASP A 230 -0.86 -29.55 74.13
N GLU A 231 0.05 -29.34 75.09
CA GLU A 231 0.26 -30.25 76.22
C GLU A 231 -1.00 -30.44 77.10
N ASN A 232 -1.95 -29.49 77.08
CA ASN A 232 -3.22 -29.55 77.80
C ASN A 232 -4.32 -30.30 77.02
N GLY A 233 -4.22 -30.37 75.69
CA GLY A 233 -5.23 -30.93 74.79
C GLY A 233 -6.01 -29.88 73.97
N THR A 234 -5.60 -28.61 74.00
CA THR A 234 -6.17 -27.53 73.18
C THR A 234 -5.73 -27.67 71.72
N PRO A 235 -6.63 -27.70 70.73
CA PRO A 235 -6.24 -27.67 69.32
C PRO A 235 -5.39 -26.44 68.99
N LEU A 236 -4.29 -26.64 68.26
CA LEU A 236 -3.49 -25.54 67.75
C LEU A 236 -4.24 -24.86 66.59
N ASP A 237 -4.27 -23.52 66.59
CA ASP A 237 -5.11 -22.76 65.66
C ASP A 237 -4.54 -22.71 64.24
N GLY A 238 -5.38 -22.98 63.23
CA GLY A 238 -5.02 -23.01 61.82
C GLY A 238 -4.86 -24.41 61.21
N SER A 239 -5.29 -24.55 59.96
CA SER A 239 -5.36 -25.82 59.23
C SER A 239 -4.01 -26.54 59.05
N ARG A 240 -2.87 -25.85 59.19
CA ARG A 240 -1.53 -26.46 59.12
C ARG A 240 -1.26 -27.50 60.22
N TYR A 241 -2.05 -27.47 61.30
CA TYR A 241 -1.99 -28.41 62.40
C TYR A 241 -2.94 -29.63 62.23
N ILE A 242 -3.59 -29.78 61.06
CA ILE A 242 -4.46 -30.91 60.73
C ILE A 242 -3.90 -31.66 59.52
N VAL A 243 -3.06 -32.67 59.76
CA VAL A 243 -2.41 -33.47 58.71
C VAL A 243 -3.34 -34.61 58.27
N SER A 244 -3.67 -34.67 56.98
CA SER A 244 -4.45 -35.78 56.41
C SER A 244 -3.53 -36.82 55.76
N LEU A 245 -3.41 -38.00 56.37
CA LEU A 245 -2.70 -39.14 55.81
C LEU A 245 -3.68 -40.03 55.05
N THR A 246 -3.37 -40.36 53.80
CA THR A 246 -4.24 -41.15 52.92
C THR A 246 -3.53 -42.40 52.41
N LYS A 247 -4.24 -43.53 52.35
CA LYS A 247 -3.80 -44.76 51.68
C LYS A 247 -4.93 -45.29 50.79
N ASN A 248 -4.60 -45.62 49.54
CA ASN A 248 -5.53 -46.21 48.57
C ASN A 248 -5.44 -47.75 48.62
N GLY A 249 -6.59 -48.45 48.63
CA GLY A 249 -6.64 -49.91 48.71
C GLY A 249 -8.03 -50.49 48.42
N THR A 250 -8.18 -51.80 48.56
CA THR A 250 -9.42 -52.49 48.17
C THR A 250 -10.55 -52.20 49.16
N VAL A 251 -11.74 -51.83 48.66
CA VAL A 251 -12.93 -51.60 49.50
C VAL A 251 -13.27 -52.88 50.28
N GLY A 252 -13.18 -52.80 51.61
CA GLY A 252 -13.40 -53.92 52.53
C GLY A 252 -12.17 -54.28 53.37
N GLU A 253 -10.97 -53.89 52.95
CA GLU A 253 -9.72 -54.07 53.70
C GLU A 253 -9.45 -52.85 54.63
N LYS A 254 -8.37 -52.92 55.43
CA LYS A 254 -7.90 -51.82 56.29
C LYS A 254 -6.54 -51.29 55.83
N ALA A 255 -6.35 -49.98 56.02
CA ALA A 255 -5.06 -49.33 56.05
C ALA A 255 -4.56 -49.20 57.50
N THR A 256 -3.32 -49.58 57.74
CA THR A 256 -2.60 -49.25 58.99
C THR A 256 -1.71 -48.04 58.74
N PHE A 257 -1.85 -47.01 59.57
CA PHE A 257 -0.96 -45.85 59.63
C PHE A 257 -0.02 -46.05 60.82
N ALA A 258 1.27 -46.25 60.56
CA ALA A 258 2.24 -46.55 61.61
C ALA A 258 2.55 -45.31 62.47
N ALA A 259 2.89 -45.50 63.74
CA ALA A 259 3.29 -44.43 64.66
C ALA A 259 4.43 -43.54 64.12
N THR A 260 5.34 -44.11 63.32
CA THR A 260 6.42 -43.40 62.63
C THR A 260 5.96 -42.49 61.48
N SER A 261 4.67 -42.52 61.11
CA SER A 261 4.08 -41.63 60.09
C SER A 261 3.66 -40.27 60.67
N PHE A 262 3.72 -40.09 61.98
CA PHE A 262 3.34 -38.88 62.68
C PHE A 262 4.59 -38.01 62.90
N THR A 263 4.65 -36.87 62.21
CA THR A 263 5.75 -35.90 62.33
C THR A 263 5.24 -34.60 62.94
N ALA A 264 5.94 -34.09 63.95
CA ALA A 264 5.56 -32.84 64.61
C ALA A 264 5.52 -31.66 63.61
N PRO A 265 4.60 -30.70 63.78
CA PRO A 265 4.61 -29.45 63.04
C PRO A 265 5.90 -28.65 63.27
N GLU A 266 6.29 -27.86 62.27
CA GLU A 266 7.44 -26.95 62.37
C GLU A 266 7.33 -26.01 63.58
N GLY A 267 8.42 -25.92 64.36
CA GLY A 267 8.46 -25.20 65.65
C GLY A 267 7.99 -26.03 66.87
N TYR A 268 7.60 -27.29 66.68
CA TYR A 268 7.11 -28.17 67.75
C TYR A 268 7.76 -29.56 67.72
N GLU A 269 7.72 -30.25 68.86
CA GLU A 269 8.12 -31.65 69.04
C GLU A 269 6.95 -32.46 69.66
N LEU A 270 6.89 -33.77 69.37
CA LEU A 270 5.81 -34.65 69.87
C LEU A 270 5.93 -34.87 71.39
N VAL A 271 4.79 -35.00 72.07
CA VAL A 271 4.72 -35.23 73.52
C VAL A 271 4.01 -36.56 73.82
N GLY A 272 4.81 -37.56 74.20
CA GLY A 272 4.35 -38.91 74.52
C GLY A 272 4.37 -39.87 73.33
N ASP A 273 4.22 -41.15 73.60
CA ASP A 273 4.27 -42.21 72.58
C ASP A 273 3.00 -42.24 71.72
N VAL A 274 3.16 -42.08 70.41
CA VAL A 274 2.10 -42.29 69.42
C VAL A 274 2.03 -43.77 69.05
N THR A 275 0.84 -44.27 68.71
CA THR A 275 0.59 -45.69 68.37
C THR A 275 -0.03 -45.85 66.98
N ASP A 276 0.10 -47.04 66.40
CA ASP A 276 -0.45 -47.38 65.09
C ASP A 276 -1.98 -47.24 65.03
N VAL A 277 -2.48 -46.67 63.93
CA VAL A 277 -3.91 -46.39 63.75
C VAL A 277 -4.46 -47.09 62.52
N GLU A 278 -5.44 -47.98 62.71
CA GLU A 278 -6.21 -48.57 61.62
C GLU A 278 -7.39 -47.69 61.16
N VAL A 279 -7.62 -47.66 59.84
CA VAL A 279 -8.78 -47.07 59.15
C VAL A 279 -9.20 -47.99 57.99
N ALA A 280 -10.50 -48.18 57.73
CA ALA A 280 -10.97 -48.99 56.61
C ALA A 280 -10.93 -48.22 55.27
N TYR A 281 -10.63 -48.89 54.15
CA TYR A 281 -10.69 -48.24 52.82
C TYR A 281 -12.12 -47.84 52.47
N GLY A 282 -12.33 -46.57 52.14
CA GLY A 282 -13.66 -45.95 52.00
C GLY A 282 -14.20 -45.33 53.30
N LYS A 283 -13.34 -45.02 54.28
CA LYS A 283 -13.68 -44.33 55.54
C LYS A 283 -12.62 -43.30 55.95
N ASP A 284 -13.07 -42.27 56.64
CA ASP A 284 -12.23 -41.32 57.37
C ASP A 284 -12.28 -41.54 58.89
N LYS A 285 -11.24 -41.06 59.58
CA LYS A 285 -11.07 -41.13 61.04
C LYS A 285 -10.22 -39.97 61.52
N ASP A 286 -10.52 -39.44 62.71
CA ASP A 286 -9.79 -38.35 63.33
C ASP A 286 -9.04 -38.83 64.59
N VAL A 287 -7.83 -38.31 64.82
CA VAL A 287 -6.95 -38.59 65.97
C VAL A 287 -6.30 -37.29 66.43
N TYR A 288 -6.05 -37.15 67.74
CA TYR A 288 -5.44 -35.98 68.36
C TYR A 288 -4.07 -36.34 68.95
N VAL A 289 -3.03 -35.55 68.68
CA VAL A 289 -1.64 -35.80 69.09
C VAL A 289 -1.05 -34.58 69.78
N LYS A 290 -0.46 -34.77 70.97
CA LYS A 290 0.11 -33.68 71.77
C LYS A 290 1.48 -33.25 71.27
N VAL A 291 1.74 -31.95 71.33
CA VAL A 291 3.03 -31.34 71.00
C VAL A 291 3.42 -30.22 71.96
N LYS A 292 4.72 -29.95 72.11
CA LYS A 292 5.29 -28.79 72.83
C LYS A 292 6.20 -27.98 71.91
N ALA A 293 6.30 -26.68 72.16
CA ALA A 293 7.06 -25.78 71.29
C ALA A 293 8.58 -25.92 71.54
N ILE A 294 9.35 -26.01 70.46
CA ILE A 294 10.82 -26.03 70.50
C ILE A 294 11.33 -24.59 70.63
N LYS A 295 12.31 -24.35 71.50
CA LYS A 295 13.09 -23.11 71.47
C LYS A 295 14.22 -23.25 70.46
N GLU A 296 14.09 -22.55 69.34
CA GLU A 296 15.15 -22.39 68.34
C GLU A 296 16.14 -21.30 68.79
N GLU A 297 17.43 -21.62 68.83
CA GLU A 297 18.52 -20.63 68.87
C GLU A 297 19.11 -20.57 67.45
N LYS A 298 18.81 -19.48 66.74
CA LYS A 298 19.13 -19.30 65.32
C LYS A 298 20.26 -18.27 65.19
N GLU A 299 21.33 -18.60 64.47
CA GLU A 299 22.39 -17.62 64.22
C GLU A 299 21.83 -16.42 63.43
N ALA A 300 22.22 -15.21 63.84
CA ALA A 300 21.74 -13.98 63.20
C ALA A 300 22.25 -13.86 61.76
N ARG A 301 21.32 -13.59 60.84
CA ARG A 301 21.60 -13.38 59.41
C ARG A 301 22.31 -12.06 59.17
N ASP A 302 22.97 -11.94 58.02
CA ASP A 302 23.57 -10.67 57.60
C ASP A 302 22.51 -9.77 56.95
N VAL A 303 22.62 -8.46 57.17
CA VAL A 303 21.81 -7.41 56.54
C VAL A 303 22.74 -6.45 55.82
N ILE A 304 22.53 -6.29 54.51
CA ILE A 304 23.29 -5.41 53.63
C ILE A 304 22.51 -4.10 53.45
N VAL A 305 23.11 -2.99 53.86
CA VAL A 305 22.53 -1.65 53.74
C VAL A 305 23.33 -0.84 52.71
N ASN A 306 22.70 -0.54 51.57
CA ASN A 306 23.30 0.18 50.45
C ASN A 306 22.75 1.61 50.37
N PHE A 307 23.57 2.61 50.69
CA PHE A 307 23.28 4.01 50.42
C PHE A 307 23.66 4.36 48.98
N ASN A 308 22.74 4.94 48.22
CA ASN A 308 22.91 5.34 46.81
C ASN A 308 22.76 6.86 46.65
N VAL A 309 23.62 7.48 45.83
CA VAL A 309 23.47 8.88 45.41
C VAL A 309 23.45 8.97 43.89
N ALA A 310 22.48 9.71 43.35
CA ALA A 310 22.37 10.01 41.93
C ALA A 310 23.49 11.00 41.52
N PRO A 311 24.50 10.58 40.72
CA PRO A 311 25.73 11.34 40.52
C PRO A 311 25.54 12.62 39.69
N GLU A 312 24.38 12.81 39.06
CA GLU A 312 23.98 14.04 38.37
C GLU A 312 23.38 15.08 39.32
N LYS A 313 22.89 14.68 40.51
CA LYS A 313 22.24 15.56 41.50
C LYS A 313 23.08 15.80 42.75
N GLY A 314 24.01 14.90 43.06
CA GLY A 314 24.85 15.00 44.26
C GLY A 314 26.06 14.05 44.24
N GLN A 315 26.75 13.98 45.38
CA GLN A 315 27.86 13.07 45.65
C GLN A 315 27.98 12.77 47.15
N PHE A 316 28.60 11.66 47.54
CA PHE A 316 29.01 11.45 48.94
C PHE A 316 30.24 12.31 49.27
N LYS A 317 30.26 12.90 50.46
CA LYS A 317 31.43 13.61 51.01
C LYS A 317 32.47 12.64 51.58
N ASP A 318 32.01 11.55 52.17
CA ASP A 318 32.85 10.49 52.72
C ASP A 318 32.11 9.13 52.57
N PRO A 319 32.70 8.11 51.92
CA PRO A 319 33.90 8.18 51.07
C PRO A 319 33.67 9.06 49.83
N ALA A 320 34.57 10.03 49.62
CA ALA A 320 34.47 11.01 48.53
C ALA A 320 34.47 10.35 47.15
N GLY A 321 33.51 10.73 46.29
CA GLY A 321 33.41 10.25 44.91
C GLY A 321 32.86 8.83 44.75
N ALA A 322 32.45 8.17 45.84
CA ALA A 322 31.71 6.90 45.76
C ALA A 322 30.34 7.10 45.08
N LYS A 323 29.79 6.04 44.48
CA LYS A 323 28.41 5.97 43.96
C LYS A 323 27.45 5.25 44.90
N VAL A 324 28.00 4.32 45.69
CA VAL A 324 27.31 3.48 46.67
C VAL A 324 28.17 3.40 47.93
N VAL A 325 27.56 3.42 49.11
CA VAL A 325 28.23 3.14 50.39
C VAL A 325 27.49 1.98 51.06
N THR A 326 28.21 0.91 51.39
CA THR A 326 27.63 -0.36 51.85
C THR A 326 28.05 -0.68 53.28
N TYR A 327 27.08 -1.08 54.11
CA TYR A 327 27.30 -1.67 55.43
C TYR A 327 26.80 -3.11 55.46
N THR A 328 27.50 -3.98 56.19
CA THR A 328 27.04 -5.34 56.52
C THR A 328 26.90 -5.43 58.04
N ILE A 329 25.69 -5.74 58.51
CA ILE A 329 25.28 -5.66 59.93
C ILE A 329 24.52 -6.95 60.27
N LYS A 330 24.64 -7.48 61.49
CA LYS A 330 23.86 -8.66 61.92
C LYS A 330 22.41 -8.29 62.26
N GLU A 331 21.45 -9.11 61.83
CA GLU A 331 19.99 -8.89 61.98
C GLU A 331 19.54 -8.56 63.41
N ASP A 332 20.23 -9.09 64.42
CA ASP A 332 19.98 -8.90 65.85
C ASP A 332 20.68 -7.66 66.46
N SER A 333 21.52 -6.94 65.71
CA SER A 333 22.21 -5.74 66.18
C SER A 333 21.21 -4.63 66.52
N ALA A 334 21.34 -4.12 67.75
CA ALA A 334 20.65 -2.93 68.25
C ALA A 334 21.52 -1.66 68.15
N ASP A 335 22.65 -1.74 67.44
CA ASP A 335 23.63 -0.64 67.34
C ASP A 335 23.14 0.47 66.38
N GLN A 336 23.68 1.67 66.56
CA GLN A 336 23.46 2.79 65.65
C GLN A 336 24.71 3.06 64.80
N PHE A 337 24.50 3.13 63.49
CA PHE A 337 25.50 3.34 62.47
C PHE A 337 25.37 4.76 61.89
N LEU A 338 26.47 5.38 61.49
CA LEU A 338 26.45 6.74 60.92
C LEU A 338 25.82 6.74 59.51
N VAL A 339 24.94 7.71 59.26
CA VAL A 339 24.41 7.98 57.92
C VAL A 339 25.51 8.68 57.09
N PRO A 340 25.87 8.18 55.88
CA PRO A 340 26.85 8.84 55.02
C PRO A 340 26.44 10.27 54.65
N THR A 341 27.39 11.20 54.63
CA THR A 341 27.10 12.61 54.34
C THR A 341 27.04 12.86 52.83
N VAL A 342 26.00 13.56 52.36
CA VAL A 342 25.75 13.90 50.96
C VAL A 342 26.00 15.38 50.69
N GLU A 343 26.47 15.69 49.49
CA GLU A 343 26.54 17.03 48.91
C GLU A 343 25.60 17.09 47.71
N ALA A 344 24.75 18.12 47.64
CA ALA A 344 23.98 18.41 46.44
C ALA A 344 24.84 19.19 45.43
N LYS A 345 24.60 18.96 44.15
CA LYS A 345 25.20 19.75 43.06
C LYS A 345 24.38 21.02 42.81
N GLU A 346 24.99 21.97 42.11
CA GLU A 346 24.37 23.24 41.74
C GLU A 346 22.98 23.04 41.10
N GLY A 347 22.01 23.85 41.51
CA GLY A 347 20.61 23.70 41.08
C GLY A 347 19.80 22.63 41.82
N TYR A 348 20.37 21.88 42.78
CA TYR A 348 19.68 20.89 43.60
C TYR A 348 19.82 21.14 45.10
N GLU A 349 18.84 20.70 45.88
CA GLU A 349 18.85 20.69 47.34
C GLU A 349 18.53 19.27 47.82
N PHE A 350 19.39 18.73 48.70
CA PHE A 350 19.23 17.38 49.27
C PHE A 350 18.10 17.37 50.31
N THR A 351 17.09 16.53 50.11
CA THR A 351 15.86 16.51 50.92
C THR A 351 15.75 15.35 51.91
N GLY A 352 16.67 14.39 51.85
CA GLY A 352 16.69 13.22 52.74
C GLY A 352 16.86 11.91 51.97
N TRP A 353 16.39 10.82 52.56
CA TRP A 353 16.58 9.46 52.06
C TRP A 353 15.25 8.73 51.87
N LEU A 354 15.10 8.06 50.73
CA LEU A 354 14.08 7.04 50.50
C LEU A 354 14.67 5.69 50.92
N VAL A 355 14.07 5.03 51.91
CA VAL A 355 14.51 3.76 52.48
C VAL A 355 13.62 2.65 51.93
N ASN A 356 14.19 1.72 51.17
CA ASN A 356 13.49 0.57 50.62
C ASN A 356 14.01 -0.69 51.33
N GLY A 357 13.17 -1.30 52.16
CA GLY A 357 13.46 -2.56 52.82
C GLY A 357 12.22 -3.42 52.86
N LYS A 358 11.89 -3.98 54.02
CA LYS A 358 10.63 -4.70 54.27
C LYS A 358 9.40 -3.86 53.90
N GLU A 359 9.48 -2.58 54.20
CA GLU A 359 8.50 -1.54 53.91
C GLU A 359 9.24 -0.31 53.34
N GLU A 360 8.52 0.59 52.66
CA GLU A 360 9.06 1.88 52.19
C GLU A 360 8.99 2.91 53.33
N GLY A 361 10.08 3.65 53.54
CA GLY A 361 10.17 4.68 54.57
C GLY A 361 11.03 5.86 54.15
N PHE A 362 11.04 6.91 54.96
CA PHE A 362 11.79 8.14 54.70
C PHE A 362 12.61 8.55 55.92
N TRP A 363 13.87 8.94 55.70
CA TRP A 363 14.69 9.62 56.70
C TRP A 363 14.96 11.05 56.24
N SER A 364 15.00 11.98 57.20
CA SER A 364 15.25 13.41 56.95
C SER A 364 16.68 13.69 56.49
N ALA A 365 16.91 14.84 55.84
CA ALA A 365 18.23 15.29 55.40
C ALA A 365 19.24 15.49 56.55
N ASP A 366 18.75 15.73 57.77
CA ASP A 366 19.57 15.91 58.98
C ASP A 366 19.78 14.60 59.78
N ALA A 367 19.32 13.45 59.28
CA ALA A 367 19.51 12.15 59.92
C ALA A 367 21.01 11.80 60.02
N LYS A 368 21.51 11.63 61.25
CA LYS A 368 22.93 11.36 61.55
C LYS A 368 23.24 9.90 61.80
N THR A 369 22.27 9.13 62.30
CA THR A 369 22.39 7.71 62.59
C THR A 369 21.20 6.92 62.08
N PHE A 370 21.42 5.63 61.82
CA PHE A 370 20.39 4.66 61.50
C PHE A 370 20.62 3.35 62.29
N GLY A 371 19.56 2.57 62.44
CA GLY A 371 19.61 1.17 62.88
C GLY A 371 18.79 0.32 61.90
N ILE A 372 18.96 -1.01 61.92
CA ILE A 372 18.35 -1.91 60.92
C ILE A 372 17.12 -2.69 61.43
N THR A 373 16.83 -2.63 62.72
CA THR A 373 15.86 -3.50 63.41
C THR A 373 14.47 -3.43 62.76
N GLY A 374 14.02 -4.55 62.18
CA GLY A 374 12.72 -4.64 61.50
C GLY A 374 12.63 -3.99 60.11
N LEU A 375 13.70 -3.37 59.61
CA LEU A 375 13.71 -2.67 58.31
C LEU A 375 14.13 -3.57 57.13
N ALA A 376 14.90 -4.64 57.35
CA ALA A 376 15.47 -5.45 56.27
C ALA A 376 14.43 -6.31 55.53
N HIS A 377 14.45 -6.30 54.19
CA HIS A 377 13.73 -7.29 53.39
C HIS A 377 14.60 -8.52 53.17
N PHE A 378 14.10 -9.70 53.51
CA PHE A 378 14.73 -10.99 53.22
C PHE A 378 14.00 -11.64 52.03
N PRO A 379 14.64 -11.76 50.84
CA PRO A 379 14.07 -12.50 49.71
C PRO A 379 13.83 -13.97 50.05
N GLU A 380 12.85 -14.59 49.38
CA GLU A 380 12.53 -16.00 49.61
C GLU A 380 13.71 -16.91 49.20
N GLY A 381 14.32 -17.55 50.20
CA GLY A 381 15.48 -18.44 50.01
C GLY A 381 16.86 -17.79 50.13
N ASP A 382 16.97 -16.48 50.40
CA ASP A 382 18.26 -15.81 50.66
C ASP A 382 18.64 -15.90 52.16
N ASP A 383 19.94 -16.04 52.45
CA ASP A 383 20.48 -15.98 53.81
C ASP A 383 20.68 -14.54 54.31
N LYS A 384 20.39 -13.54 53.47
CA LYS A 384 20.65 -12.11 53.71
C LYS A 384 19.42 -11.22 53.57
N GLY A 385 19.40 -10.19 54.42
CA GLY A 385 18.45 -9.08 54.33
C GLY A 385 19.04 -7.91 53.56
N TYR A 386 18.21 -7.12 52.90
CA TYR A 386 18.64 -5.95 52.12
C TYR A 386 17.86 -4.71 52.52
N ILE A 387 18.56 -3.57 52.56
CA ILE A 387 18.00 -2.22 52.69
C ILE A 387 18.69 -1.34 51.65
N VAL A 388 17.91 -0.65 50.82
CA VAL A 388 18.40 0.27 49.77
C VAL A 388 17.96 1.69 50.08
N VAL A 389 18.92 2.53 50.44
CA VAL A 389 18.71 3.90 50.95
C VAL A 389 19.14 4.90 49.88
N THR A 390 18.19 5.55 49.20
CA THR A 390 18.49 6.37 48.01
C THR A 390 18.29 7.86 48.31
N ALA A 391 19.34 8.66 48.08
CA ALA A 391 19.33 10.10 48.31
C ALA A 391 18.30 10.82 47.44
N GLN A 392 17.44 11.60 48.08
CA GLN A 392 16.41 12.41 47.43
C GLN A 392 16.87 13.86 47.30
N PHE A 393 16.50 14.48 46.18
CA PHE A 393 16.81 15.87 45.88
C PHE A 393 15.60 16.53 45.23
N LYS A 394 15.27 17.74 45.66
CA LYS A 394 14.44 18.66 44.88
C LYS A 394 15.36 19.54 44.02
N LYS A 395 14.84 20.08 42.91
CA LYS A 395 15.50 21.22 42.25
C LYS A 395 15.44 22.40 43.23
N ALA A 396 16.55 23.10 43.41
CA ALA A 396 16.59 24.26 44.30
C ALA A 396 15.63 25.33 43.77
N GLU A 397 14.75 25.85 44.64
CA GLU A 397 13.80 26.88 44.26
C GLU A 397 14.50 28.23 44.19
N VAL A 398 14.91 28.62 42.99
CA VAL A 398 15.46 29.95 42.71
C VAL A 398 14.42 30.98 43.11
N ALA A 399 14.83 32.03 43.83
CA ALA A 399 13.95 33.16 44.14
C ALA A 399 13.39 33.71 42.83
N LYS A 400 12.08 33.56 42.62
CA LYS A 400 11.45 33.89 41.33
C LYS A 400 11.62 35.36 41.04
N ARG A 401 12.37 35.63 39.98
CA ARG A 401 12.53 36.97 39.42
C ARG A 401 11.34 37.27 38.52
N SER A 402 10.63 38.33 38.85
CA SER A 402 9.53 38.82 38.04
C SER A 402 9.99 39.91 37.09
N VAL A 403 9.28 40.08 35.98
CA VAL A 403 9.52 41.12 34.98
C VAL A 403 8.28 42.00 34.88
N THR A 404 8.53 43.31 34.86
CA THR A 404 7.54 44.35 34.56
C THR A 404 7.86 44.98 33.21
N ILE A 405 6.92 44.89 32.27
CA ILE A 405 7.04 45.48 30.93
C ILE A 405 6.10 46.68 30.85
N ASN A 406 6.63 47.86 30.55
CA ASN A 406 5.84 49.07 30.29
C ASN A 406 5.86 49.38 28.80
N VAL A 407 4.71 49.37 28.15
CA VAL A 407 4.55 49.86 26.78
C VAL A 407 3.98 51.28 26.84
N ALA A 408 4.78 52.27 26.44
CA ALA A 408 4.39 53.67 26.35
C ALA A 408 4.21 54.08 24.87
N ILE A 409 3.58 55.24 24.62
CA ILE A 409 3.45 55.82 23.28
C ILE A 409 3.61 57.33 23.35
N ASP A 410 4.24 57.91 22.34
CA ASP A 410 4.29 59.36 22.16
C ASP A 410 2.93 59.86 21.58
N PRO A 411 2.14 60.62 22.36
CA PRO A 411 0.80 61.07 21.95
C PRO A 411 0.82 62.08 20.80
N GLU A 412 1.97 62.70 20.50
CA GLU A 412 2.11 63.58 19.33
C GLU A 412 2.24 62.77 18.04
N LYS A 413 2.77 61.53 18.11
CA LYS A 413 3.04 60.68 16.95
C LYS A 413 2.03 59.54 16.74
N GLY A 414 1.33 59.09 17.78
CA GLY A 414 0.26 58.09 17.63
C GLY A 414 -0.58 57.88 18.89
N GLU A 415 -1.52 56.93 18.80
CA GLU A 415 -2.41 56.51 19.89
C GLU A 415 -2.63 54.98 19.88
N PHE A 416 -2.87 54.36 21.04
CA PHE A 416 -3.23 52.94 21.12
C PHE A 416 -4.68 52.73 20.66
N VAL A 417 -4.90 51.76 19.76
CA VAL A 417 -6.24 51.46 19.24
C VAL A 417 -7.13 50.94 20.36
N GLY A 418 -8.30 51.57 20.53
CA GLY A 418 -9.27 51.20 21.57
C GLY A 418 -9.02 51.76 22.97
N ARG A 419 -8.07 52.70 23.16
CA ARG A 419 -7.93 53.50 24.39
C ARG A 419 -8.28 54.97 24.15
N ASP A 420 -9.08 55.55 25.04
CA ASP A 420 -9.44 56.97 25.03
C ASP A 420 -8.38 57.86 25.70
N ASP A 421 -7.49 57.28 26.51
CA ASP A 421 -6.50 58.00 27.32
C ASP A 421 -5.17 58.18 26.59
N LYS A 422 -4.97 59.35 25.97
CA LYS A 422 -3.79 59.65 25.14
C LYS A 422 -2.42 59.50 25.83
N TYR A 423 -2.36 59.60 27.17
CA TYR A 423 -1.13 59.39 27.95
C TYR A 423 -1.04 57.95 28.52
N ALA A 424 -1.68 57.00 27.86
CA ALA A 424 -1.68 55.59 28.20
C ALA A 424 -0.26 55.02 28.31
N THR A 425 0.00 54.33 29.42
CA THR A 425 0.99 53.24 29.48
C THR A 425 0.21 51.93 29.64
N ILE A 426 0.68 50.86 29.00
CA ILE A 426 0.19 49.49 29.20
C ILE A 426 1.28 48.74 29.98
N THR A 427 0.98 48.36 31.22
CA THR A 427 1.92 47.65 32.09
C THR A 427 1.53 46.19 32.24
N TYR A 428 2.48 45.29 31.96
CA TYR A 428 2.39 43.86 32.25
C TYR A 428 3.28 43.59 33.47
N THR A 429 2.71 43.08 34.57
CA THR A 429 3.43 42.77 35.82
C THR A 429 3.54 41.27 36.06
N ASP A 430 4.38 40.88 37.01
CA ASP A 430 4.46 39.52 37.56
C ASP A 430 4.75 38.40 36.54
N LEU A 431 5.36 38.76 35.41
CA LEU A 431 5.83 37.83 34.39
C LEU A 431 7.10 37.11 34.89
N ASP A 432 7.33 35.85 34.52
CA ASP A 432 8.55 35.11 34.90
C ASP A 432 9.75 35.51 34.00
N GLU A 433 10.95 35.74 34.56
CA GLU A 433 12.17 36.11 33.80
C GLU A 433 12.47 35.16 32.62
N PHE A 434 12.03 33.90 32.70
CA PHE A 434 12.29 32.87 31.69
C PHE A 434 11.01 32.38 30.98
N ALA A 435 9.94 33.18 30.97
CA ALA A 435 8.72 32.86 30.23
C ALA A 435 8.96 32.86 28.70
N GLU A 436 8.87 31.67 28.09
CA GLU A 436 8.94 31.49 26.62
C GLU A 436 7.70 32.06 25.89
N ALA A 437 6.59 32.26 26.60
CA ALA A 437 5.36 32.81 26.05
C ALA A 437 5.48 34.34 25.90
N PRO A 438 5.43 34.91 24.67
CA PRO A 438 5.57 36.34 24.46
C PRO A 438 4.33 37.11 24.91
N ILE A 439 4.50 38.38 25.27
CA ILE A 439 3.34 39.29 25.40
C ILE A 439 2.82 39.67 24.01
N LEU A 440 1.52 39.93 23.89
CA LEU A 440 0.97 40.64 22.74
C LEU A 440 1.35 42.12 22.84
N LEU A 441 1.89 42.69 21.76
CA LEU A 441 2.09 44.13 21.64
C LEU A 441 0.73 44.79 21.32
N PRO A 442 0.45 45.99 21.86
CA PRO A 442 -0.79 46.69 21.61
C PRO A 442 -0.85 47.22 20.17
N GLU A 443 -2.04 47.20 19.56
CA GLU A 443 -2.26 47.81 18.26
C GLU A 443 -2.14 49.33 18.36
N VAL A 444 -1.39 49.95 17.45
CA VAL A 444 -1.10 51.39 17.44
C VAL A 444 -1.53 52.04 16.13
N LYS A 445 -2.11 53.23 16.23
CA LYS A 445 -2.50 54.08 15.12
C LYS A 445 -1.58 55.29 15.09
N ALA A 446 -0.87 55.50 13.99
CA ALA A 446 -0.09 56.72 13.78
C ALA A 446 -1.02 57.94 13.62
N ASN A 447 -0.53 59.11 14.03
CA ASN A 447 -1.16 60.40 13.72
C ASN A 447 -0.79 60.86 12.30
N ASP A 448 -1.55 61.80 11.75
CA ASP A 448 -1.33 62.35 10.41
C ASP A 448 0.12 62.85 10.22
N GLY A 449 0.76 62.43 9.13
CA GLY A 449 2.16 62.73 8.84
C GLY A 449 3.18 61.73 9.43
N TYR A 450 2.75 60.69 10.14
CA TYR A 450 3.62 59.65 10.68
C TYR A 450 3.24 58.23 10.20
N ARG A 451 4.22 57.32 10.22
CA ARG A 451 4.01 55.86 10.10
C ARG A 451 4.72 55.15 11.25
N LEU A 452 4.18 54.02 11.69
CA LEU A 452 4.94 53.10 12.53
C LEU A 452 6.08 52.49 11.68
N ALA A 453 7.31 52.63 12.15
CA ALA A 453 8.51 52.08 11.52
C ALA A 453 9.06 50.85 12.28
N GLY A 454 8.70 50.70 13.55
CA GLY A 454 9.08 49.56 14.38
C GLY A 454 8.77 49.78 15.85
N TRP A 455 9.43 49.02 16.72
CA TRP A 455 9.40 49.22 18.17
C TRP A 455 10.82 49.24 18.72
N THR A 456 11.09 50.07 19.72
CA THR A 456 12.30 49.97 20.56
C THR A 456 11.92 49.26 21.85
N VAL A 457 12.75 48.32 22.28
CA VAL A 457 12.61 47.56 23.52
C VAL A 457 13.88 47.80 24.32
N GLU A 458 13.78 48.36 25.52
CA GLU A 458 14.92 48.66 26.40
C GLU A 458 14.82 47.85 27.68
N GLY A 459 15.83 47.00 27.93
CA GLY A 459 15.98 46.28 29.19
C GLY A 459 17.46 46.22 29.57
N ARG A 460 18.00 45.01 29.77
CA ARG A 460 19.46 44.80 29.88
C ARG A 460 20.18 45.26 28.60
N GLU A 461 19.55 45.06 27.45
CA GLU A 461 20.03 45.45 26.13
C GLU A 461 18.90 46.18 25.38
N SER A 462 19.26 47.05 24.43
CA SER A 462 18.29 47.74 23.57
C SER A 462 18.10 46.98 22.26
N ILE A 463 16.87 46.52 22.00
CA ILE A 463 16.48 45.73 20.82
C ILE A 463 15.49 46.54 19.97
N LYS A 464 15.51 46.33 18.65
CA LYS A 464 14.52 46.88 17.73
C LYS A 464 13.69 45.76 17.09
N LEU A 465 12.38 45.96 17.04
CA LEU A 465 11.42 45.11 16.32
C LEU A 465 10.91 45.85 15.08
N ASP A 466 10.43 45.10 14.08
CA ASP A 466 9.81 45.68 12.88
C ASP A 466 8.38 46.19 13.15
N ALA A 467 7.83 46.96 12.21
CA ALA A 467 6.51 47.57 12.34
C ALA A 467 5.34 46.56 12.40
N ASN A 468 5.53 45.32 11.92
CA ASN A 468 4.50 44.28 11.95
C ASN A 468 4.61 43.38 13.20
N ALA A 469 5.52 43.68 14.12
CA ALA A 469 5.67 42.96 15.37
C ALA A 469 4.41 43.10 16.23
N THR A 470 3.64 42.00 16.30
CA THR A 470 2.43 41.86 17.12
C THR A 470 2.71 41.24 18.49
N THR A 471 3.94 40.79 18.75
CA THR A 471 4.35 40.13 20.00
C THR A 471 5.78 40.49 20.40
N LEU A 472 6.09 40.41 21.70
CA LEU A 472 7.43 40.54 22.25
C LEU A 472 7.76 39.33 23.14
N GLY A 473 8.75 38.53 22.72
CA GLY A 473 9.42 37.56 23.59
C GLY A 473 10.44 38.26 24.47
N PHE A 474 10.29 38.15 25.79
CA PHE A 474 11.01 38.98 26.78
C PHE A 474 11.96 38.20 27.70
N ALA A 475 12.08 36.88 27.51
CA ALA A 475 12.89 36.00 28.35
C ALA A 475 14.35 36.47 28.41
N GLY A 476 14.86 36.73 29.62
CA GLY A 476 16.22 37.23 29.86
C GLY A 476 16.52 38.65 29.38
N LEU A 477 15.55 39.39 28.82
CA LEU A 477 15.76 40.77 28.34
C LEU A 477 15.74 41.82 29.46
N ALA A 478 15.16 41.52 30.63
CA ALA A 478 14.90 42.51 31.67
C ALA A 478 16.15 43.06 32.37
N HIS A 479 16.16 44.35 32.68
CA HIS A 479 17.17 44.96 33.54
C HIS A 479 16.78 44.80 35.01
N PHE A 480 17.62 44.13 35.80
CA PHE A 480 17.48 44.01 37.26
C PHE A 480 18.47 44.95 37.95
N ASN A 481 18.00 45.73 38.93
CA ASN A 481 18.89 46.54 39.76
C ASN A 481 19.61 45.65 40.80
N ASP A 482 20.76 46.10 41.30
CA ASP A 482 21.57 45.34 42.26
C ASP A 482 20.78 45.01 43.54
N GLY A 483 20.50 43.72 43.74
CA GLY A 483 19.76 43.20 44.89
C GLY A 483 18.24 43.12 44.71
N GLU A 484 17.68 43.57 43.58
CA GLU A 484 16.25 43.45 43.30
C GLU A 484 15.89 42.14 42.58
N ASN A 485 14.70 41.62 42.88
CA ASN A 485 14.10 40.46 42.20
C ASN A 485 13.05 40.87 41.15
N VAL A 486 12.88 42.17 40.88
CA VAL A 486 12.01 42.68 39.81
C VAL A 486 12.90 43.27 38.73
N GLY A 487 12.70 42.82 37.50
CA GLY A 487 13.36 43.31 36.31
C GLY A 487 12.42 44.19 35.51
N TYR A 488 12.97 45.18 34.81
CA TYR A 488 12.19 46.15 34.04
C TYR A 488 12.53 46.09 32.54
N ILE A 489 11.50 46.30 31.72
CA ILE A 489 11.59 46.51 30.28
C ILE A 489 10.69 47.70 29.92
N SER A 490 11.22 48.65 29.15
CA SER A 490 10.43 49.67 28.44
C SER A 490 10.21 49.26 26.99
N VAL A 491 9.07 49.61 26.42
CA VAL A 491 8.74 49.35 25.00
C VAL A 491 8.06 50.59 24.43
N GLU A 492 8.57 51.10 23.32
CA GLU A 492 8.04 52.30 22.67
C GLU A 492 7.90 52.09 21.15
N PRO A 493 6.73 52.39 20.54
CA PRO A 493 6.56 52.36 19.10
C PRO A 493 7.37 53.50 18.45
N VAL A 494 8.19 53.14 17.48
CA VAL A 494 9.03 54.07 16.73
C VAL A 494 8.25 54.57 15.53
N PHE A 495 7.97 55.87 15.51
CA PHE A 495 7.32 56.53 14.39
C PHE A 495 8.34 57.29 13.52
N GLU A 496 8.21 57.15 12.20
CA GLU A 496 8.92 57.98 11.22
C GLU A 496 7.97 59.07 10.69
N GLU A 497 8.50 60.27 10.46
CA GLU A 497 7.84 61.30 9.65
C GLU A 497 7.68 60.78 8.21
N VAL A 498 6.44 60.62 7.75
CA VAL A 498 6.17 60.33 6.34
C VAL A 498 6.22 61.63 5.55
N LYS A 499 7.41 61.91 5.02
CA LYS A 499 7.50 62.67 3.77
C LYS A 499 6.91 61.77 2.68
N GLU A 500 6.00 62.31 1.87
CA GLU A 500 5.32 61.54 0.81
C GLU A 500 6.31 61.03 -0.25
N GLU A 501 6.77 59.79 -0.08
CA GLU A 501 7.46 59.06 -1.13
C GLU A 501 6.41 58.42 -2.06
N LYS A 502 6.51 58.70 -3.35
CA LYS A 502 5.57 58.17 -4.35
C LYS A 502 5.69 56.65 -4.46
N ALA A 503 4.56 55.99 -4.66
CA ALA A 503 4.56 54.61 -5.15
C ALA A 503 5.24 54.54 -6.52
N ALA A 504 6.05 53.51 -6.74
CA ALA A 504 6.68 53.24 -8.03
C ALA A 504 5.61 52.99 -9.09
N VAL A 505 5.52 53.88 -10.09
CA VAL A 505 4.56 53.77 -11.19
C VAL A 505 5.19 52.97 -12.33
N VAL A 506 4.44 52.03 -12.90
CA VAL A 506 4.85 51.33 -14.12
C VAL A 506 3.83 51.55 -15.21
N ASN A 507 4.29 52.01 -16.37
CA ASN A 507 3.46 52.21 -17.55
C ASN A 507 4.05 51.40 -18.71
N ALA A 508 3.21 50.95 -19.66
CA ALA A 508 3.65 50.34 -20.90
C ALA A 508 2.85 50.83 -22.10
N ASN A 509 3.55 51.35 -23.10
CA ASN A 509 2.98 51.77 -24.37
C ASN A 509 3.20 50.67 -25.42
N VAL A 510 2.14 50.14 -26.02
CA VAL A 510 2.26 49.23 -27.18
C VAL A 510 2.23 50.08 -28.45
N VAL A 511 3.22 49.95 -29.33
CA VAL A 511 3.36 50.77 -30.54
C VAL A 511 3.61 49.94 -31.79
N VAL A 512 3.09 50.42 -32.92
CA VAL A 512 3.34 49.89 -34.26
C VAL A 512 3.74 51.03 -35.19
N ASP A 513 4.75 50.78 -36.02
CA ASP A 513 5.16 51.68 -37.08
C ASP A 513 4.09 51.72 -38.19
N PRO A 514 3.39 52.86 -38.43
CA PRO A 514 2.32 52.95 -39.42
C PRO A 514 2.78 52.77 -40.86
N GLU A 515 4.07 52.91 -41.17
CA GLU A 515 4.59 52.66 -42.52
C GLU A 515 4.80 51.14 -42.75
N LYS A 516 5.00 50.36 -41.69
CA LYS A 516 5.30 48.92 -41.74
C LYS A 516 4.12 48.01 -41.37
N GLY A 517 3.16 48.48 -40.58
CA GLY A 517 1.97 47.71 -40.19
C GLY A 517 0.87 48.53 -39.52
N GLU A 518 -0.09 47.81 -38.92
CA GLU A 518 -1.23 48.35 -38.18
C GLU A 518 -1.80 47.30 -37.20
N PHE A 519 -2.40 47.76 -36.10
CA PHE A 519 -3.05 46.89 -35.11
C PHE A 519 -4.42 46.40 -35.60
N GLU A 520 -4.64 45.08 -35.58
CA GLU A 520 -5.89 44.47 -36.02
C GLU A 520 -7.04 44.81 -35.05
N GLY A 521 -8.08 45.49 -35.57
CA GLY A 521 -9.29 45.84 -34.80
C GLY A 521 -9.24 47.17 -34.04
N TYR A 522 -8.15 47.94 -34.10
CA TYR A 522 -7.94 49.16 -33.31
C TYR A 522 -8.11 50.48 -34.09
N ASP A 523 -8.98 50.50 -35.11
CA ASP A 523 -9.38 51.70 -35.88
C ASP A 523 -8.21 52.62 -36.33
N GLY A 524 -7.11 52.00 -36.79
CA GLY A 524 -5.92 52.72 -37.28
C GLY A 524 -5.01 53.30 -36.19
N ALA A 525 -5.25 53.02 -34.90
CA ALA A 525 -4.37 53.43 -33.82
C ALA A 525 -2.96 52.82 -33.96
N THR A 526 -1.94 53.64 -33.73
CA THR A 526 -0.52 53.26 -33.78
C THR A 526 0.13 53.12 -32.40
N LYS A 527 -0.58 53.55 -31.35
CA LYS A 527 -0.15 53.52 -29.95
C LYS A 527 -1.35 53.14 -29.06
N LEU A 528 -1.13 52.21 -28.13
CA LEU A 528 -2.04 51.88 -27.03
C LEU A 528 -1.32 52.18 -25.70
N GLU A 529 -1.91 53.04 -24.87
CA GLU A 529 -1.32 53.48 -23.61
C GLU A 529 -1.89 52.66 -22.43
N ASN A 530 -1.03 52.05 -21.62
CA ASN A 530 -1.42 51.30 -20.44
C ASN A 530 -0.67 51.86 -19.24
N ASN A 531 -1.36 52.66 -18.43
CA ASN A 531 -0.77 53.33 -17.27
C ASN A 531 -1.13 52.60 -15.97
N ASN A 532 -0.36 52.84 -14.91
CA ASN A 532 -0.56 52.26 -13.58
C ASN A 532 -0.59 50.71 -13.54
N LEU A 533 0.28 50.03 -14.29
CA LEU A 533 0.35 48.57 -14.31
C LEU A 533 0.62 47.94 -12.94
N GLN A 534 1.13 48.69 -11.95
CA GLN A 534 1.19 48.22 -10.56
C GLN A 534 -0.19 47.81 -9.99
N GLU A 535 -1.29 48.44 -10.45
CA GLU A 535 -2.67 48.07 -10.10
C GLU A 535 -3.10 46.76 -10.78
N ALA A 536 -2.49 46.43 -11.92
CA ALA A 536 -2.66 45.18 -12.67
C ALA A 536 -1.58 44.12 -12.33
N ASN A 537 -0.99 44.18 -11.13
CA ASN A 537 0.10 43.31 -10.69
C ASN A 537 1.30 43.28 -11.68
N TYR A 538 1.67 44.46 -12.18
CA TYR A 538 2.78 44.70 -13.12
C TYR A 538 2.63 43.93 -14.46
N ALA A 539 1.42 43.53 -14.83
CA ALA A 539 1.15 42.74 -16.04
C ALA A 539 0.30 43.50 -17.07
N LEU A 540 0.80 43.57 -18.30
CA LEU A 540 0.03 43.93 -19.48
C LEU A 540 -0.61 42.66 -20.05
N GLY A 541 -1.85 42.40 -19.63
CA GLY A 541 -2.58 41.16 -19.93
C GLY A 541 -3.04 40.97 -21.38
N PHE A 542 -2.72 41.89 -22.30
CA PHE A 542 -3.08 41.79 -23.71
C PHE A 542 -2.06 42.49 -24.64
N LEU A 543 -1.70 41.85 -25.75
CA LEU A 543 -1.02 42.43 -26.90
C LEU A 543 -1.85 42.19 -28.18
N PRO A 544 -2.04 43.19 -29.05
CA PRO A 544 -2.88 43.11 -30.24
C PRO A 544 -2.19 42.38 -31.40
N THR A 545 -2.93 41.68 -32.27
CA THR A 545 -2.36 41.18 -33.54
C THR A 545 -1.91 42.35 -34.42
N VAL A 546 -0.81 42.18 -35.16
CA VAL A 546 -0.29 43.19 -36.09
C VAL A 546 -0.40 42.70 -37.54
N THR A 547 -1.06 43.47 -38.39
CA THR A 547 -1.07 43.25 -39.84
C THR A 547 0.08 44.02 -40.49
N ALA A 548 0.95 43.34 -41.23
CA ALA A 548 2.06 43.96 -41.94
C ALA A 548 1.63 44.55 -43.30
N LYS A 549 2.19 45.71 -43.66
CA LYS A 549 1.94 46.40 -44.93
C LYS A 549 2.81 45.83 -46.05
N LYS A 550 2.33 45.95 -47.29
CA LYS A 550 2.97 45.36 -48.46
C LYS A 550 4.43 45.81 -48.58
N GLY A 551 5.35 44.85 -48.51
CA GLY A 551 6.80 45.11 -48.45
C GLY A 551 7.44 44.69 -47.13
N TYR A 552 6.64 44.43 -46.09
CA TYR A 552 7.11 44.01 -44.76
C TYR A 552 6.46 42.70 -44.31
N THR A 553 7.12 42.04 -43.36
CA THR A 553 6.61 40.87 -42.63
C THR A 553 6.75 41.16 -41.14
N TRP A 554 5.66 41.04 -40.36
CA TRP A 554 5.69 41.20 -38.91
C TRP A 554 6.44 40.02 -38.26
N THR A 555 7.31 40.30 -37.29
CA THR A 555 8.21 39.32 -36.66
C THR A 555 8.03 39.15 -35.15
N GLY A 556 7.17 39.94 -34.51
CA GLY A 556 6.90 39.89 -33.08
C GLY A 556 7.07 41.26 -32.41
N TRP A 557 7.70 41.29 -31.24
CA TRP A 557 7.87 42.50 -30.44
C TRP A 557 9.29 42.69 -29.90
N GLU A 558 9.66 43.94 -29.70
CA GLU A 558 10.82 44.37 -28.92
C GLU A 558 10.34 45.29 -27.79
N VAL A 559 10.79 45.02 -26.56
CA VAL A 559 10.32 45.73 -25.37
C VAL A 559 11.49 46.48 -24.74
N THR A 560 11.43 47.81 -24.76
CA THR A 560 12.45 48.66 -24.14
C THR A 560 11.97 49.26 -22.82
N ASN A 561 12.90 49.52 -21.90
CA ASN A 561 12.67 50.36 -20.73
C ASN A 561 12.79 51.86 -21.07
N LYS A 562 12.60 52.73 -20.07
CA LYS A 562 12.73 54.19 -20.17
C LYS A 562 14.15 54.69 -20.49
N ALA A 563 15.16 53.85 -20.27
CA ALA A 563 16.55 54.10 -20.68
C ALA A 563 16.81 53.73 -22.16
N GLY A 564 15.85 53.09 -22.85
CA GLY A 564 15.98 52.62 -24.23
C GLY A 564 16.69 51.26 -24.38
N GLU A 565 16.92 50.54 -23.27
CA GLU A 565 17.53 49.22 -23.26
C GLU A 565 16.48 48.15 -23.59
N VAL A 566 16.81 47.21 -24.48
CA VAL A 566 15.93 46.08 -24.81
C VAL A 566 15.90 45.08 -23.65
N VAL A 567 14.74 44.97 -23.01
CA VAL A 567 14.49 44.09 -21.85
C VAL A 567 13.94 42.72 -22.31
N TYR A 568 13.09 42.72 -23.35
CA TYR A 568 12.53 41.50 -23.92
C TYR A 568 12.45 41.56 -25.45
N THR A 569 12.63 40.41 -26.10
CA THR A 569 12.24 40.19 -27.50
C THR A 569 11.24 39.04 -27.51
N LEU A 570 10.08 39.25 -28.14
CA LEU A 570 8.92 38.36 -28.09
C LEU A 570 8.50 37.97 -29.51
N ASP A 571 7.84 36.83 -29.67
CA ASP A 571 7.38 36.35 -30.97
C ASP A 571 5.98 36.87 -31.36
N THR A 572 5.50 36.49 -32.54
CA THR A 572 4.15 36.83 -33.05
C THR A 572 3.02 36.12 -32.31
N ASN A 573 3.31 35.15 -31.43
CA ASN A 573 2.31 34.39 -30.66
C ASN A 573 2.11 34.98 -29.25
N THR A 574 2.99 35.88 -28.83
CA THR A 574 3.01 36.42 -27.47
C THR A 574 1.87 37.43 -27.29
N SER A 575 0.91 37.06 -26.43
CA SER A 575 -0.36 37.79 -26.23
C SER A 575 -0.43 38.56 -24.91
N SER A 576 0.59 38.50 -24.05
CA SER A 576 0.68 39.26 -22.79
C SER A 576 2.13 39.33 -22.30
N ILE A 577 2.43 40.27 -21.40
CA ILE A 577 3.76 40.45 -20.78
C ILE A 577 3.64 40.88 -19.31
N ALA A 578 4.55 40.42 -18.46
CA ALA A 578 4.73 40.91 -17.09
C ALA A 578 6.07 41.64 -16.95
N PHE A 579 6.07 42.75 -16.22
CA PHE A 579 7.21 43.62 -15.98
C PHE A 579 7.82 43.40 -14.58
N PRO A 580 9.09 43.81 -14.35
CA PRO A 580 9.72 43.77 -13.04
C PRO A 580 8.88 44.43 -11.92
N TYR A 581 8.60 43.66 -10.87
CA TYR A 581 7.81 44.12 -9.73
C TYR A 581 8.54 45.18 -8.90
N GLY A 582 7.87 46.31 -8.61
CA GLY A 582 8.37 47.34 -7.70
C GLY A 582 9.46 48.27 -8.25
N VAL A 583 9.71 48.26 -9.57
CA VAL A 583 10.67 49.15 -10.25
C VAL A 583 9.88 50.24 -10.98
N GLU A 584 10.09 51.53 -10.68
CA GLU A 584 9.45 52.64 -11.43
C GLU A 584 10.09 52.75 -12.82
N ASP A 585 9.33 52.48 -13.88
CA ASP A 585 9.82 52.48 -15.26
C ASP A 585 8.69 52.66 -16.29
N ASP A 586 9.02 53.20 -17.46
CA ASP A 586 8.10 53.46 -18.57
C ASP A 586 8.50 52.59 -19.78
N TYR A 587 7.84 51.46 -19.94
CA TYR A 587 8.15 50.49 -21.00
C TYR A 587 7.50 50.87 -22.34
N THR A 588 8.14 50.46 -23.44
CA THR A 588 7.56 50.55 -24.79
C THR A 588 7.69 49.20 -25.50
N VAL A 589 6.54 48.62 -25.90
CA VAL A 589 6.41 47.34 -26.59
C VAL A 589 6.20 47.62 -28.08
N THR A 590 7.26 47.51 -28.88
CA THR A 590 7.29 47.90 -30.29
C THR A 590 7.14 46.70 -31.21
N ALA A 591 6.19 46.75 -32.16
CA ALA A 591 6.04 45.72 -33.19
C ALA A 591 7.25 45.71 -34.13
N THR A 592 7.90 44.55 -34.29
CA THR A 592 9.09 44.38 -35.15
C THR A 592 8.72 43.87 -36.54
N PHE A 593 9.49 44.28 -37.56
CA PHE A 593 9.24 43.90 -38.95
C PHE A 593 10.55 43.61 -39.70
N THR A 594 10.49 42.65 -40.64
CA THR A 594 11.52 42.43 -41.66
C THR A 594 11.06 43.00 -43.00
N GLU A 595 11.95 43.66 -43.73
CA GLU A 595 11.71 44.16 -45.09
C GLU A 595 11.90 43.05 -46.14
N ASN A 596 10.89 42.85 -46.99
CA ASN A 596 10.85 41.83 -48.02
C ASN A 596 11.52 42.35 -49.31
N LYS A 597 12.85 42.31 -49.36
CA LYS A 597 13.66 42.80 -50.49
C LYS A 597 13.24 42.20 -51.84
N THR A 598 12.97 43.07 -52.81
CA THR A 598 12.82 42.72 -54.24
C THR A 598 14.19 42.53 -54.89
N THR A 599 14.34 41.51 -55.73
CA THR A 599 15.57 41.23 -56.48
C THR A 599 15.73 42.17 -57.68
N ALA A 600 16.92 42.74 -57.86
CA ALA A 600 17.30 43.50 -59.04
C ALA A 600 17.28 42.65 -60.32
N VAL A 601 17.12 43.30 -61.48
CA VAL A 601 17.07 42.66 -62.80
C VAL A 601 18.34 42.97 -63.59
N VAL A 602 18.92 41.97 -64.25
CA VAL A 602 20.14 42.14 -65.07
C VAL A 602 19.98 41.47 -66.42
N ASN A 603 20.40 42.17 -67.47
CA ASN A 603 20.40 41.67 -68.85
C ASN A 603 21.79 41.84 -69.49
N ALA A 604 22.14 41.02 -70.49
CA ALA A 604 23.38 41.15 -71.24
C ALA A 604 23.22 40.77 -72.73
N ASN A 605 23.64 41.68 -73.61
CA ASN A 605 23.67 41.46 -75.06
C ASN A 605 25.09 41.14 -75.52
N VAL A 606 25.27 40.16 -76.42
CA VAL A 606 26.57 39.83 -77.03
C VAL A 606 26.56 40.26 -78.50
N VAL A 607 27.57 41.02 -78.95
CA VAL A 607 27.62 41.64 -80.28
C VAL A 607 28.97 41.49 -80.99
N VAL A 608 28.94 41.43 -82.32
CA VAL A 608 30.12 41.42 -83.20
C VAL A 608 29.95 42.39 -84.36
N ASP A 609 31.03 43.10 -84.69
CA ASP A 609 31.11 43.93 -85.89
C ASP A 609 31.25 43.03 -87.14
N SER A 610 30.23 43.05 -88.00
CA SER A 610 30.15 42.20 -89.19
C SER A 610 31.14 42.56 -90.30
N GLU A 611 31.78 43.73 -90.26
CA GLU A 611 32.87 44.08 -91.17
C GLU A 611 34.21 43.46 -90.71
N LYS A 612 34.35 43.19 -89.40
CA LYS A 612 35.59 42.66 -88.79
C LYS A 612 35.55 41.16 -88.48
N GLY A 613 34.38 40.59 -88.21
CA GLY A 613 34.22 39.17 -87.91
C GLY A 613 32.78 38.67 -88.02
N GLU A 614 32.54 37.46 -87.49
CA GLU A 614 31.23 36.82 -87.38
C GLU A 614 31.22 35.72 -86.31
N PHE A 615 30.06 35.45 -85.71
CA PHE A 615 29.88 34.38 -84.72
C PHE A 615 29.85 33.00 -85.40
N GLU A 616 30.70 32.08 -84.98
CA GLU A 616 30.80 30.74 -85.55
C GLU A 616 29.54 29.92 -85.25
N GLY A 617 28.82 29.49 -86.29
CA GLY A 617 27.62 28.66 -86.18
C GLY A 617 26.29 29.40 -86.03
N TYR A 618 26.26 30.74 -85.99
CA TYR A 618 25.06 31.54 -85.70
C TYR A 618 24.41 32.20 -86.94
N ASP A 619 24.49 31.55 -88.12
CA ASP A 619 23.81 31.94 -89.38
C ASP A 619 23.88 33.45 -89.74
N GLY A 620 25.06 34.05 -89.53
CA GLY A 620 25.31 35.47 -89.84
C GLY A 620 24.75 36.47 -88.82
N ALA A 621 24.22 36.04 -87.68
CA ALA A 621 23.74 36.93 -86.62
C ALA A 621 24.89 37.77 -86.01
N THR A 622 24.60 39.04 -85.74
CA THR A 622 25.56 40.01 -85.18
C THR A 622 25.25 40.42 -83.74
N LYS A 623 24.09 40.02 -83.20
CA LYS A 623 23.64 40.25 -81.83
C LYS A 623 22.94 39.00 -81.27
N LEU A 624 23.23 38.67 -80.02
CA LEU A 624 22.52 37.70 -79.19
C LEU A 624 22.02 38.42 -77.93
N GLU A 625 20.79 38.13 -77.48
CA GLU A 625 20.15 38.81 -76.34
C GLU A 625 19.92 37.82 -75.19
N ASN A 626 20.29 38.20 -73.96
CA ASN A 626 20.10 37.38 -72.76
C ASN A 626 19.48 38.25 -71.67
N ASN A 627 18.30 37.89 -71.18
CA ASN A 627 17.55 38.66 -70.20
C ASN A 627 17.35 37.88 -68.89
N ASN A 628 17.02 38.58 -67.80
CA ASN A 628 16.77 38.01 -66.48
C ASN A 628 17.93 37.17 -65.91
N LEU A 629 19.18 37.61 -66.08
CA LEU A 629 20.36 36.88 -65.59
C LEU A 629 20.37 36.69 -64.07
N GLN A 630 19.61 37.46 -63.28
CA GLN A 630 19.40 37.19 -61.86
C GLN A 630 18.83 35.78 -61.58
N GLU A 631 18.00 35.24 -62.49
CA GLU A 631 17.47 33.86 -62.40
C GLU A 631 18.58 32.82 -62.67
N ALA A 632 19.59 33.20 -63.46
CA ALA A 632 20.82 32.43 -63.71
C ALA A 632 21.97 32.80 -62.74
N ASN A 633 21.65 33.31 -61.55
CA ASN A 633 22.62 33.77 -60.54
C ASN A 633 23.63 34.79 -61.10
N TYR A 634 23.14 35.75 -61.88
CA TYR A 634 23.90 36.85 -62.50
C TYR A 634 24.99 36.37 -63.49
N ALA A 635 24.92 35.13 -63.98
CA ALA A 635 25.89 34.55 -64.90
C ALA A 635 25.37 34.48 -66.35
N LEU A 636 26.12 35.06 -67.29
CA LEU A 636 26.02 34.73 -68.72
C LEU A 636 26.91 33.50 -68.99
N GLY A 637 26.31 32.32 -68.92
CA GLY A 637 27.02 31.03 -68.97
C GLY A 637 27.62 30.61 -70.31
N PHE A 638 27.54 31.45 -71.36
CA PHE A 638 28.07 31.14 -72.68
C PHE A 638 28.47 32.40 -73.48
N LEU A 639 29.60 32.34 -74.19
CA LEU A 639 30.00 33.26 -75.25
C LEU A 639 30.37 32.45 -76.51
N PRO A 640 29.98 32.91 -77.73
CA PRO A 640 30.27 32.19 -78.98
C PRO A 640 31.71 32.41 -79.46
N THR A 641 32.29 31.44 -80.19
CA THR A 641 33.56 31.67 -80.91
C THR A 641 33.37 32.74 -81.99
N VAL A 642 34.37 33.59 -82.20
CA VAL A 642 34.35 34.64 -83.24
C VAL A 642 35.39 34.34 -84.31
N THR A 643 34.96 34.22 -85.56
CA THR A 643 35.86 34.13 -86.72
C THR A 643 36.15 35.54 -87.23
N ALA A 644 37.44 35.91 -87.29
CA ALA A 644 37.86 37.20 -87.84
C ALA A 644 37.93 37.19 -89.38
N LYS A 645 37.61 38.33 -90.00
CA LYS A 645 37.65 38.52 -91.45
C LYS A 645 39.02 39.00 -91.89
N LYS A 646 39.45 38.56 -93.06
CA LYS A 646 40.83 38.71 -93.58
C LYS A 646 41.35 40.16 -93.46
N GLY A 647 42.46 40.33 -92.74
CA GLY A 647 43.03 41.64 -92.41
C GLY A 647 42.72 42.09 -90.98
N TYR A 648 42.01 41.28 -90.20
CA TYR A 648 41.83 41.44 -88.77
C TYR A 648 42.10 40.13 -88.02
N THR A 649 42.60 40.27 -86.79
CA THR A 649 42.74 39.21 -85.80
C THR A 649 41.79 39.49 -84.64
N TRP A 650 41.01 38.49 -84.22
CA TRP A 650 40.13 38.60 -83.04
C TRP A 650 40.95 38.58 -81.75
N THR A 651 40.66 39.50 -80.82
CA THR A 651 41.45 39.70 -79.59
C THR A 651 40.70 39.42 -78.29
N GLY A 652 39.39 39.17 -78.34
CA GLY A 652 38.56 38.85 -77.18
C GLY A 652 37.31 39.70 -77.10
N TRP A 653 36.98 40.18 -75.90
CA TRP A 653 35.75 40.93 -75.62
C TRP A 653 35.97 42.17 -74.78
N GLU A 654 35.12 43.18 -74.98
CA GLU A 654 34.94 44.32 -74.09
C GLU A 654 33.50 44.36 -73.59
N VAL A 655 33.31 44.46 -72.28
CA VAL A 655 31.99 44.45 -71.63
C VAL A 655 31.70 45.83 -71.06
N THR A 656 30.63 46.46 -71.53
CA THR A 656 30.17 47.76 -71.03
C THR A 656 28.86 47.65 -70.26
N ASN A 657 28.63 48.55 -69.31
CA ASN A 657 27.34 48.75 -68.64
C ASN A 657 26.41 49.68 -69.44
N LYS A 658 25.20 49.93 -68.93
CA LYS A 658 24.21 50.82 -69.55
C LYS A 658 24.64 52.29 -69.63
N ALA A 659 25.63 52.70 -68.83
CA ALA A 659 26.27 54.02 -68.91
C ALA A 659 27.39 54.11 -69.97
N GLY A 660 27.79 52.97 -70.57
CA GLY A 660 28.87 52.89 -71.56
C GLY A 660 30.28 52.77 -70.95
N GLU A 661 30.37 52.53 -69.64
CA GLU A 661 31.65 52.32 -68.93
C GLU A 661 32.13 50.88 -69.12
N VAL A 662 33.43 50.68 -69.37
CA VAL A 662 34.02 49.34 -69.53
C VAL A 662 34.16 48.68 -68.15
N VAL A 663 33.43 47.58 -67.96
CA VAL A 663 33.36 46.78 -66.73
C VAL A 663 34.37 45.64 -66.77
N TYR A 664 34.52 44.99 -67.92
CA TYR A 664 35.49 43.91 -68.14
C TYR A 664 36.15 44.03 -69.52
N THR A 665 37.42 43.65 -69.60
CA THR A 665 38.12 43.35 -70.86
C THR A 665 38.62 41.92 -70.75
N LEU A 666 38.25 41.08 -71.71
CA LEU A 666 38.34 39.61 -71.63
C LEU A 666 39.05 39.06 -72.88
N ASP A 667 39.68 37.89 -72.75
CA ASP A 667 40.45 37.29 -73.84
C ASP A 667 39.59 36.42 -74.78
N THR A 668 40.22 35.85 -75.82
CA THR A 668 39.59 34.92 -76.78
C THR A 668 39.23 33.57 -76.19
N ASN A 669 39.69 33.23 -74.98
CA ASN A 669 39.42 31.95 -74.32
C ASN A 669 38.22 32.04 -73.36
N THR A 670 37.75 33.25 -73.09
CA THR A 670 36.67 33.51 -72.14
C THR A 670 35.32 33.07 -72.71
N SER A 671 34.70 32.10 -72.04
CA SER A 671 33.47 31.42 -72.50
C SER A 671 32.23 31.71 -71.65
N SER A 672 32.35 32.49 -70.58
CA SER A 672 31.23 32.92 -69.72
C SER A 672 31.61 34.18 -68.92
N ILE A 673 30.61 34.92 -68.44
CA ILE A 673 30.77 36.16 -67.66
C ILE A 673 29.89 36.09 -66.40
N MET A 674 30.40 36.58 -65.28
CA MET A 674 29.64 36.82 -64.05
C MET A 674 29.45 38.32 -63.88
N PHE A 675 28.22 38.78 -63.67
CA PHE A 675 27.91 40.20 -63.43
C PHE A 675 27.76 40.52 -61.93
N PRO A 676 27.91 41.79 -61.52
CA PRO A 676 27.72 42.21 -60.13
C PRO A 676 26.35 41.80 -59.55
N TYR A 677 26.38 41.06 -58.43
CA TYR A 677 25.17 40.53 -57.80
C TYR A 677 24.33 41.63 -57.14
N GLY A 678 23.05 41.70 -57.49
CA GLY A 678 22.07 42.59 -56.84
C GLY A 678 22.09 44.04 -57.31
N VAL A 679 22.79 44.35 -58.40
CA VAL A 679 22.75 45.66 -59.10
C VAL A 679 21.82 45.54 -60.30
N GLU A 680 20.97 46.53 -60.58
CA GLU A 680 20.09 46.56 -61.76
C GLU A 680 20.80 47.26 -62.93
N ASP A 681 21.11 46.56 -64.03
CA ASP A 681 21.89 47.10 -65.15
C ASP A 681 21.69 46.27 -66.45
N ASP A 682 21.98 46.89 -67.60
CA ASP A 682 21.92 46.28 -68.94
C ASP A 682 23.31 46.30 -69.59
N TYR A 683 23.96 45.14 -69.70
CA TYR A 683 25.32 45.02 -70.21
C TYR A 683 25.40 44.76 -71.72
N THR A 684 26.50 45.17 -72.36
CA THR A 684 26.83 44.83 -73.76
C THR A 684 28.25 44.28 -73.87
N VAL A 685 28.38 43.08 -74.42
CA VAL A 685 29.61 42.30 -74.59
C VAL A 685 30.02 42.34 -76.07
N THR A 686 31.07 43.08 -76.41
CA THR A 686 31.46 43.38 -77.80
C THR A 686 32.75 42.67 -78.18
N ALA A 687 32.76 41.95 -79.31
CA ALA A 687 33.96 41.30 -79.83
C ALA A 687 35.00 42.34 -80.31
N THR A 688 36.25 42.24 -79.83
CA THR A 688 37.35 43.17 -80.15
C THR A 688 38.30 42.59 -81.19
N PHE A 689 38.91 43.45 -82.02
CA PHE A 689 39.80 43.03 -83.10
C PHE A 689 40.98 44.00 -83.26
N THR A 690 42.17 43.47 -83.53
CA THR A 690 43.29 44.22 -84.09
C THR A 690 43.34 44.05 -85.60
N LYS A 691 43.95 45.01 -86.30
CA LYS A 691 44.13 44.97 -87.76
C LYS A 691 45.50 44.40 -88.09
N ASP A 692 45.57 43.47 -89.04
CA ASP A 692 46.82 42.81 -89.43
C ASP A 692 47.72 43.80 -90.19
N GLU A 693 48.97 43.98 -89.75
CA GLU A 693 49.94 44.82 -90.47
C GLU A 693 50.62 44.05 -91.62
N THR A 694 50.85 44.73 -92.74
CA THR A 694 51.63 44.17 -93.86
C THR A 694 53.12 44.19 -93.51
N PRO A 695 53.87 43.09 -93.67
CA PRO A 695 55.26 43.02 -93.24
C PRO A 695 56.17 43.99 -94.02
N VAL A 696 57.11 44.58 -93.30
CA VAL A 696 58.22 45.39 -93.84
C VAL A 696 59.53 44.62 -93.73
N ASP A 697 60.46 44.86 -94.66
CA ASP A 697 61.72 44.11 -94.78
C ASP A 697 62.65 44.27 -93.55
N PRO A 698 63.45 43.23 -93.23
CA PRO A 698 64.32 43.22 -92.06
C PRO A 698 65.58 44.09 -92.23
N VAL A 699 66.11 44.58 -91.10
CA VAL A 699 67.46 45.15 -90.99
C VAL A 699 68.25 44.42 -89.90
N ASP A 700 69.55 44.24 -90.16
CA ASP A 700 70.45 43.35 -89.42
C ASP A 700 70.90 43.88 -88.03
N PRO A 701 71.47 43.02 -87.16
CA PRO A 701 71.53 43.23 -85.72
C PRO A 701 72.77 44.01 -85.21
N VAL A 702 72.81 44.22 -83.89
CA VAL A 702 74.01 44.62 -83.14
C VAL A 702 74.21 43.69 -81.94
N ASP A 703 75.48 43.45 -81.57
CA ASP A 703 75.96 42.28 -80.81
C ASP A 703 76.36 42.66 -79.33
N PRO A 704 77.00 41.82 -78.46
CA PRO A 704 76.41 41.54 -77.15
C PRO A 704 77.35 41.67 -75.91
N THR A 705 76.78 41.75 -74.71
CA THR A 705 77.43 41.55 -73.39
C THR A 705 76.36 41.28 -72.31
N GLU A 706 76.54 40.49 -71.26
CA GLU A 706 77.38 39.31 -70.97
C GLU A 706 76.64 38.51 -69.84
N PRO A 707 76.93 37.21 -69.59
CA PRO A 707 76.03 36.35 -68.81
C PRO A 707 76.29 36.35 -67.30
N THR A 708 75.24 36.10 -66.50
CA THR A 708 75.34 35.54 -65.14
C THR A 708 74.38 34.36 -64.93
N GLN A 709 74.75 33.45 -64.02
CA GLN A 709 74.21 32.08 -63.88
C GLN A 709 73.17 31.98 -62.72
N PRO A 710 72.53 30.82 -62.41
CA PRO A 710 71.08 30.71 -62.52
C PRO A 710 70.36 30.31 -61.21
N THR A 711 69.02 30.35 -61.21
CA THR A 711 68.21 29.67 -60.18
C THR A 711 66.94 29.06 -60.75
N GLN A 712 66.67 27.79 -60.40
CA GLN A 712 65.55 26.96 -60.86
C GLN A 712 65.47 25.71 -59.93
N PRO A 713 64.36 24.93 -59.85
CA PRO A 713 62.93 25.24 -59.88
C PRO A 713 62.23 24.94 -58.51
N ALA A 714 60.94 25.28 -58.36
CA ALA A 714 59.93 24.39 -57.74
C ALA A 714 58.48 24.90 -57.92
N THR A 715 57.63 24.06 -58.51
CA THR A 715 56.15 24.04 -58.44
C THR A 715 55.73 22.65 -57.89
N PRO A 716 54.44 22.27 -57.62
CA PRO A 716 53.17 22.98 -57.83
C PRO A 716 52.10 22.85 -56.68
N SER A 717 50.89 23.36 -56.97
CA SER A 717 49.53 22.83 -56.63
C SER A 717 48.85 23.01 -55.24
N THR A 718 47.69 23.71 -55.32
CA THR A 718 46.32 23.40 -54.80
C THR A 718 45.86 23.58 -53.34
N ASN A 719 44.77 24.37 -53.23
CA ASN A 719 43.55 24.27 -52.40
C ASN A 719 43.45 24.74 -50.93
N ASN A 720 42.47 25.64 -50.74
CA ASN A 720 41.46 25.75 -49.67
C ASN A 720 41.80 26.20 -48.22
N THR A 721 41.47 27.48 -47.98
CA THR A 721 40.55 27.97 -46.91
C THR A 721 41.10 28.27 -45.49
N VAL A 722 40.49 29.31 -44.89
CA VAL A 722 40.52 29.79 -43.49
C VAL A 722 41.66 30.77 -43.09
N ASN A 723 41.22 32.02 -42.87
CA ASN A 723 41.65 33.07 -41.92
C ASN A 723 43.08 33.05 -41.33
N ASN A 724 43.82 34.18 -41.42
CA ASN A 724 43.92 35.13 -40.29
C ASN A 724 44.57 36.50 -40.64
N ALA A 725 44.26 37.52 -39.83
CA ALA A 725 45.02 38.71 -39.39
C ALA A 725 46.05 39.46 -40.28
N THR A 726 45.94 40.80 -40.24
CA THR A 726 47.06 41.72 -39.90
C THR A 726 46.57 42.67 -38.80
N ASN A 727 47.25 42.99 -37.68
CA ASN A 727 48.64 42.86 -37.18
C ASN A 727 49.62 43.99 -37.59
N ASN A 728 50.12 44.72 -36.57
CA ASN A 728 51.31 45.62 -36.55
C ASN A 728 51.40 46.30 -35.16
N THR A 729 52.53 46.67 -34.55
CA THR A 729 53.97 46.63 -34.93
C THR A 729 54.83 46.39 -33.66
N THR A 730 56.08 45.95 -33.84
CA THR A 730 57.05 45.58 -32.77
C THR A 730 58.25 46.53 -32.72
N ASP A 731 58.82 46.80 -31.52
CA ASP A 731 60.29 46.80 -31.27
C ASP A 731 60.62 47.07 -29.78
N ASN A 732 61.66 46.50 -29.14
CA ASN A 732 62.73 45.58 -29.59
C ASN A 732 63.01 44.57 -28.40
N LYS A 733 64.18 44.16 -27.85
CA LYS A 733 65.64 44.38 -28.03
C LYS A 733 66.47 43.18 -27.46
N LYS A 734 67.80 43.32 -27.43
CA LYS A 734 68.88 42.40 -26.95
C LYS A 734 68.96 42.23 -25.42
N VAL A 735 69.59 41.19 -24.81
CA VAL A 735 70.67 40.18 -25.14
C VAL A 735 70.52 38.96 -24.18
N GLU A 736 71.22 37.81 -24.25
CA GLU A 736 71.74 36.88 -25.29
C GLU A 736 72.36 35.62 -24.58
N LYS A 737 72.18 34.39 -25.13
CA LYS A 737 72.98 33.14 -24.91
C LYS A 737 72.99 32.46 -23.49
N THR A 738 73.02 31.12 -23.27
CA THR A 738 72.95 29.82 -24.03
C THR A 738 72.87 28.64 -23.00
N ALA A 739 72.64 27.33 -23.26
CA ALA A 739 72.27 26.50 -24.43
C ALA A 739 71.85 25.03 -24.07
N ALA A 740 71.05 24.40 -24.94
CA ALA A 740 71.10 23.00 -25.43
C ALA A 740 70.70 21.73 -24.60
N LYS A 741 69.86 20.91 -25.28
CA LYS A 741 69.91 19.42 -25.47
C LYS A 741 69.01 18.44 -24.67
N LYS A 742 67.85 18.09 -25.27
CA LYS A 742 67.25 16.74 -25.54
C LYS A 742 67.33 15.60 -24.47
N ALA A 743 66.17 15.04 -24.04
CA ALA A 743 65.71 13.64 -24.29
C ALA A 743 64.56 13.09 -23.39
N GLU A 744 63.48 12.58 -24.03
CA GLU A 744 62.66 11.37 -23.76
C GLU A 744 62.01 11.05 -22.38
N THR A 745 61.15 9.99 -22.37
CA THR A 745 60.04 9.75 -21.41
C THR A 745 60.04 8.38 -20.72
N LYS A 746 59.57 8.33 -19.45
CA LYS A 746 58.95 7.19 -18.69
C LYS A 746 58.76 7.62 -17.21
N ASN A 747 57.89 7.04 -16.36
CA ASN A 747 56.91 5.94 -16.52
C ASN A 747 55.69 6.16 -15.57
N GLU A 748 54.68 5.29 -15.66
CA GLU A 748 53.48 5.24 -14.79
C GLU A 748 53.79 4.64 -13.38
N ASN A 749 52.85 4.57 -12.42
CA ASN A 749 51.83 3.51 -12.38
C ASN A 749 50.65 3.80 -11.39
N LYS A 750 49.46 3.29 -11.70
CA LYS A 750 48.25 3.24 -10.85
C LYS A 750 47.61 1.87 -11.01
N LYS A 751 47.49 1.06 -9.94
CA LYS A 751 46.95 -0.31 -10.06
C LYS A 751 46.09 -0.80 -8.89
N ALA A 752 44.83 -1.06 -9.20
CA ALA A 752 44.02 -2.17 -8.67
C ALA A 752 43.99 -3.28 -9.76
N PRO A 753 43.48 -4.53 -9.57
CA PRO A 753 42.56 -4.97 -8.51
C PRO A 753 42.76 -6.40 -7.92
N LYS A 754 41.87 -6.74 -6.97
CA LYS A 754 41.23 -8.06 -6.68
C LYS A 754 42.02 -9.33 -6.26
N THR A 755 41.39 -10.02 -5.32
CA THR A 755 41.33 -11.50 -5.04
C THR A 755 42.56 -12.24 -4.51
N GLY A 756 42.33 -13.02 -3.44
CA GLY A 756 43.24 -13.99 -2.82
C GLY A 756 42.89 -14.20 -1.35
N ASP A 757 42.27 -15.33 -1.00
CA ASP A 757 42.06 -15.77 0.39
C ASP A 757 43.35 -16.36 0.99
N GLU A 758 43.48 -16.40 2.33
CA GLU A 758 43.57 -17.67 3.07
C GLU A 758 43.65 -17.51 4.62
N SER A 759 43.28 -18.58 5.32
CA SER A 759 43.50 -18.86 6.76
C SER A 759 42.76 -18.02 7.83
N MET A 760 41.78 -18.65 8.49
CA MET A 760 41.56 -18.49 9.94
C MET A 760 42.55 -19.39 10.71
N PRO A 761 42.75 -19.17 12.03
CA PRO A 761 42.10 -20.10 12.96
C PRO A 761 41.55 -19.51 14.28
N ILE A 762 40.31 -19.93 14.60
CA ILE A 762 39.86 -20.49 15.90
C ILE A 762 40.15 -19.70 17.21
N ALA A 763 39.12 -19.01 17.71
CA ALA A 763 38.52 -19.13 19.08
C ALA A 763 37.43 -18.03 19.25
N TYR A 764 36.13 -18.27 19.51
CA TYR A 764 35.45 -18.90 20.67
C TYR A 764 35.83 -18.26 22.02
N MET A 765 34.93 -17.71 22.86
CA MET A 765 33.45 -17.55 22.88
C MET A 765 33.11 -16.16 23.52
N LEU A 766 31.92 -15.52 23.40
CA LEU A 766 30.55 -15.94 23.80
C LEU A 766 30.48 -16.31 25.31
N THR A 767 29.45 -15.98 26.11
CA THR A 767 28.06 -15.53 25.87
C THR A 767 27.74 -14.29 26.76
N LEU A 768 26.71 -13.44 26.58
CA LEU A 768 25.37 -13.50 25.96
C LEU A 768 24.30 -14.20 26.83
N VAL A 769 23.25 -13.48 27.24
CA VAL A 769 21.85 -13.88 27.58
C VAL A 769 21.18 -12.66 28.27
N GLY A 770 19.90 -12.31 28.03
CA GLY A 770 18.98 -12.85 27.02
C GLY A 770 17.60 -12.15 27.01
N ALA A 771 17.20 -11.72 25.81
CA ALA A 771 15.86 -11.65 25.22
C ALA A 771 14.55 -11.54 26.06
N ALA A 772 13.78 -10.48 25.73
CA ALA A 772 12.32 -10.49 25.46
C ALA A 772 11.37 -10.77 26.66
N VAL A 773 10.02 -10.69 26.57
CA VAL A 773 9.05 -10.57 25.46
C VAL A 773 7.89 -9.63 25.88
N ALA A 774 7.00 -9.32 24.92
CA ALA A 774 5.54 -9.09 25.08
C ALA A 774 5.00 -7.64 25.08
N ALA A 775 4.12 -7.38 24.12
CA ALA A 775 3.09 -6.35 24.20
C ALA A 775 1.80 -6.96 24.79
N ILE A 776 1.07 -6.21 25.61
CA ILE A 776 -0.26 -6.58 26.12
C ILE A 776 -1.23 -5.39 25.98
N ILE A 777 -2.44 -5.69 25.51
CA ILE A 777 -3.56 -4.73 25.44
C ILE A 777 -4.61 -5.10 26.50
N VAL A 778 -4.84 -4.19 27.46
CA VAL A 778 -6.04 -4.15 28.32
C VAL A 778 -6.37 -2.66 28.49
N LEU A 779 -7.41 -2.05 27.89
CA LEU A 779 -8.83 -2.43 27.78
C LEU A 779 -9.61 -2.29 29.12
N ILE A 780 -9.55 -1.11 29.72
CA ILE A 780 -10.40 -0.72 30.87
C ILE A 780 -11.87 -0.67 30.42
N LYS A 781 -12.65 -1.70 30.78
CA LYS A 781 -14.07 -1.80 30.46
C LYS A 781 -14.94 -1.53 31.69
N ARG A 782 -15.03 -0.25 32.11
CA ARG A 782 -15.84 0.19 33.26
C ARG A 782 -17.34 0.00 32.97
N LYS A 783 -17.96 -1.05 33.51
CA LYS A 783 -19.40 -1.32 33.38
C LYS A 783 -20.13 -1.06 34.69
N ARG A 784 -21.24 -0.30 34.64
CA ARG A 784 -22.11 -0.03 35.80
C ARG A 784 -23.01 -1.23 36.10
N THR A 785 -22.96 -1.67 37.35
CA THR A 785 -24.09 -1.90 38.27
C THR A 785 -23.48 -2.06 39.67
N ILE A 786 -24.05 -1.54 40.74
CA ILE A 786 -25.32 -0.81 40.87
C ILE A 786 -25.14 0.68 40.54
#